data_AF-A2DSS7-F1
#
_entry.id   AF-A2DSS7-F1
#
_cell.length_a   1.000
_cell.length_b   1.000
_cell.length_c   1.000
_cell.angle_alpha   90.00
_cell.angle_beta   90.00
_cell.angle_gamma   90.00
#
_symmetry.space_group_name_H-M   'P 1'
#
loop_
_entity.id
_entity.type
_entity.pdbx_description
1 polymer ?
#
loop_
_entity_poly.entity_id
_entity_poly.type
_entity_poly.pdbx_seq_one_letter_code
_entity_poly.pdbx_strand_id
1 'polypeptide(L)'
;MFENNNDANNNFPEEEQHAEEPLEEEDLDLGEEEDDSELPPDHPLIKRLQDGLKKQLQKEKDKLDVEKRDKLALKNKLSEEREEIGVQLYTVQQQLAKLQAKLTDANEQRAQLEAQRNEETEQLKQARQELEDAETEYKASEKEYESQRDKLDKLNEDVLRLEKSNLELASQVAGTRRQAYKSDQSASETEVTKKEQDLYIDRLTNQIKDVSGQIQVIEAQINAQRSETKLAQDALLQANHEMDLIKFEHEKLVQSWMEAIVDIKNHTKMLEKTEALAASVEENIRSLQNEYAGLKAQISDQQELSERNRLLQNKINSRLTYLKQKIEQTKDAREKEQEQLTNLSSLIKEKESLISRLQIERNAKMSEFKLSQKDTNGISNKIHEIEGKILEHVSNQSDLKRDALATQNEVQKLREQIEAKDRELSDIQNEVMRLKFDKLTLSDQCQKVEQGLAAIVEELQAKDNIISQYESQIRRNNVDIEKRQSDVDKLNRKYDELTSAQNGEEYGPLERKIRQIQSKIQLSDQTTAENQAIWLKKQTELVALEKSCDEIQEANTSQQAHIAVLSRKRDRTRNQLAATEKEIERLNIQIRLLQREMSRLGEQLSASVGTGNNLIEGNINFEAEILENLRKKEEESASTEMKIEEVAQQREDLAQELMETERAIMMWEKKLQLAREMKEALDPNYGASELKSMKKEVSRMELRLSQIEKQQENIIKEMEFALLRRETIADRGAVQKRLNKDKTRSDVTKGITALRRQAKSLNEETAKYDELIQSDTAAQRDIEAEIEQLTHIMRESEQKKAELEAQLKNEENAKAVAQARLEKLHQKSRYFQAQGAKTVLKSQDAFESAFQNVKNQENQLISLIDNLAQDFPQLAENLKLIKEKVTAV
;
A
#
# COMPACT_ATOMS: atom_id res chain seq x y z
N MET A 1 6.79 9.24 66.79
CA MET A 1 7.64 10.09 67.64
C MET A 1 7.50 11.49 67.09
N PHE A 2 6.61 12.29 67.67
CA PHE A 2 6.92 13.35 68.66
C PHE A 2 7.34 14.65 67.93
N GLU A 3 6.71 15.82 68.13
CA GLU A 3 5.44 16.13 68.80
C GLU A 3 4.95 17.56 68.43
N ASN A 4 3.64 17.71 68.24
CA ASN A 4 2.73 18.79 68.67
C ASN A 4 3.07 20.30 68.68
N ASN A 5 2.13 21.05 68.08
CA ASN A 5 1.28 22.14 68.61
C ASN A 5 1.86 23.42 69.25
N ASN A 6 1.38 24.57 68.74
CA ASN A 6 0.54 25.59 69.38
C ASN A 6 0.77 26.93 68.65
N ASP A 7 -0.23 27.65 68.16
CA ASP A 7 -1.37 28.32 68.83
C ASP A 7 -1.01 29.49 69.77
N ALA A 8 -1.52 30.65 69.35
CA ALA A 8 -2.20 31.67 70.16
C ALA A 8 -1.42 32.60 71.14
N ASN A 9 -1.55 33.90 70.80
CA ASN A 9 -1.98 35.01 71.68
C ASN A 9 -0.95 35.84 72.48
N ASN A 10 -1.44 37.01 72.93
CA ASN A 10 -0.81 38.07 73.75
C ASN A 10 0.17 39.00 72.99
N ASN A 11 0.19 40.33 73.20
CA ASN A 11 -0.74 41.20 73.93
C ASN A 11 -0.64 42.67 73.44
N PHE A 12 -1.76 43.38 73.39
CA PHE A 12 -1.83 44.83 73.67
C PHE A 12 -1.84 45.01 75.23
N PRO A 13 -1.67 46.21 75.85
CA PRO A 13 -2.19 47.50 75.40
C PRO A 13 -1.31 48.75 75.67
N GLU A 14 -1.90 49.93 75.38
CA GLU A 14 -1.90 51.23 76.11
C GLU A 14 -0.68 51.59 77.00
N GLU A 15 -0.17 52.83 77.02
CA GLU A 15 -0.86 54.05 77.45
C GLU A 15 -0.10 55.33 77.00
N GLU A 16 -0.83 56.46 76.87
CA GLU A 16 -0.37 57.85 77.16
C GLU A 16 0.76 58.50 76.30
N GLN A 17 0.84 59.82 76.12
CA GLN A 17 0.10 60.96 76.69
C GLN A 17 0.07 62.17 75.71
N HIS A 18 -0.86 63.10 75.91
CA HIS A 18 -0.96 64.37 75.19
C HIS A 18 0.20 65.34 75.47
N ALA A 19 0.56 66.17 74.48
CA ALA A 19 0.99 67.55 74.69
C ALA A 19 0.84 68.38 73.39
N GLU A 20 -0.23 69.18 73.31
CA GLU A 20 -0.32 70.30 72.36
C GLU A 20 0.28 71.55 73.03
N GLU A 21 1.04 72.35 72.29
CA GLU A 21 1.23 73.79 72.59
C GLU A 21 1.33 74.57 71.26
N PRO A 22 0.32 75.40 70.92
CA PRO A 22 0.38 76.32 69.80
C PRO A 22 0.99 77.67 70.22
N LEU A 23 1.65 78.35 69.28
CA LEU A 23 2.16 79.71 69.48
C LEU A 23 1.08 80.74 69.07
N GLU A 24 0.67 81.57 70.02
CA GLU A 24 -0.32 82.63 69.82
C GLU A 24 0.24 83.84 69.06
N GLU A 25 -0.58 84.42 68.19
CA GLU A 25 -0.46 85.81 67.73
C GLU A 25 -1.29 86.68 68.68
N GLU A 26 -0.75 87.81 69.15
CA GLU A 26 -1.60 88.94 69.55
C GLU A 26 -0.92 90.28 69.22
N ASP A 27 -1.74 91.19 68.70
CA ASP A 27 -1.35 92.50 68.13
C ASP A 27 -1.76 93.61 69.12
N LEU A 28 -1.00 94.71 69.15
CA LEU A 28 -1.45 96.09 69.46
C LEU A 28 -2.36 96.37 70.70
N ASP A 29 -1.86 97.16 71.66
CA ASP A 29 -2.39 98.52 71.89
C ASP A 29 -1.43 99.46 72.68
N LEU A 30 -1.83 100.72 72.83
CA LEU A 30 -1.06 101.92 73.23
C LEU A 30 -1.34 102.42 74.66
N GLY A 31 -0.45 103.31 75.14
CA GLY A 31 -0.60 104.17 76.34
C GLY A 31 -0.15 103.53 77.66
N GLU A 32 0.29 104.22 78.72
CA GLU A 32 0.56 105.64 79.08
C GLU A 32 1.56 105.58 80.29
N GLU A 33 2.33 106.58 80.75
CA GLU A 33 2.48 108.03 80.53
C GLU A 33 3.90 108.48 81.00
N GLU A 34 4.43 109.63 80.54
CA GLU A 34 5.52 110.46 81.13
C GLU A 34 6.96 109.84 81.29
N ASP A 35 8.07 110.55 81.04
CA ASP A 35 8.42 111.92 81.46
C ASP A 35 9.27 112.68 80.40
N ASP A 36 9.10 114.00 80.36
CA ASP A 36 9.47 114.86 79.23
C ASP A 36 10.87 115.49 79.33
N SER A 37 11.52 115.72 78.19
CA SER A 37 12.56 116.76 78.00
C SER A 37 12.82 117.01 76.51
N GLU A 38 11.80 117.51 75.80
CA GLU A 38 11.90 117.86 74.38
C GLU A 38 12.83 119.05 74.08
N LEU A 39 13.44 119.01 72.89
CA LEU A 39 13.91 120.19 72.15
C LEU A 39 13.04 120.33 70.89
N PRO A 40 12.50 121.53 70.56
CA PRO A 40 11.42 121.65 69.58
C PRO A 40 11.73 121.13 68.15
N PRO A 41 10.78 120.46 67.46
CA PRO A 41 10.99 119.87 66.14
C PRO A 41 11.40 120.82 65.00
N ASP A 42 11.12 122.12 65.11
CA ASP A 42 11.37 123.13 64.07
C ASP A 42 12.72 123.89 64.22
N HIS A 43 13.66 123.38 65.02
CA HIS A 43 14.99 124.00 65.11
C HIS A 43 15.73 123.93 63.75
N PRO A 44 16.29 125.05 63.23
CA PRO A 44 16.90 125.09 61.89
C PRO A 44 18.14 124.18 61.70
N LEU A 45 18.65 123.56 62.77
CA LEU A 45 19.69 122.52 62.72
C LEU A 45 19.13 121.11 62.47
N ILE A 46 17.87 120.83 62.85
CA ILE A 46 17.23 119.51 62.77
C ILE A 46 16.69 119.22 61.37
N LYS A 47 16.24 120.24 60.63
CA LYS A 47 15.63 120.07 59.29
C LYS A 47 16.57 119.41 58.27
N ARG A 48 17.85 119.81 58.23
CA ARG A 48 18.89 119.15 57.42
C ARG A 48 19.12 117.68 57.82
N LEU A 49 18.93 117.37 59.10
CA LEU A 49 19.12 116.04 59.68
C LEU A 49 17.93 115.12 59.33
N GLN A 50 16.71 115.64 59.35
CA GLN A 50 15.48 114.98 58.87
C GLN A 50 15.52 114.70 57.35
N ASP A 51 15.98 115.64 56.53
CA ASP A 51 16.10 115.43 55.07
C ASP A 51 17.15 114.37 54.73
N GLY A 52 18.29 114.36 55.44
CA GLY A 52 19.31 113.31 55.32
C GLY A 52 18.78 111.94 55.70
N LEU A 53 18.06 111.86 56.83
CA LEU A 53 17.41 110.65 57.31
C LEU A 53 16.37 110.10 56.32
N LYS A 54 15.49 110.96 55.81
CA LYS A 54 14.46 110.60 54.83
C LYS A 54 15.07 110.05 53.55
N LYS A 55 16.18 110.63 53.08
CA LYS A 55 16.92 110.17 51.90
C LYS A 55 17.66 108.84 52.12
N GLN A 56 18.09 108.53 53.35
CA GLN A 56 18.63 107.21 53.71
C GLN A 56 17.52 106.14 53.71
N LEU A 57 16.41 106.38 54.42
CA LEU A 57 15.29 105.45 54.50
C LEU A 57 14.65 105.17 53.13
N GLN A 58 14.54 106.19 52.26
CA GLN A 58 14.04 106.00 50.90
C GLN A 58 14.96 105.08 50.09
N LYS A 59 16.29 105.26 50.17
CA LYS A 59 17.26 104.37 49.49
C LYS A 59 17.22 102.93 50.00
N GLU A 60 17.02 102.71 51.30
CA GLU A 60 16.89 101.34 51.83
C GLU A 60 15.57 100.71 51.41
N LYS A 61 14.47 101.47 51.41
CA LYS A 61 13.19 101.00 50.86
C LYS A 61 13.32 100.63 49.38
N ASP A 62 13.91 101.50 48.55
CA ASP A 62 14.08 101.24 47.12
C ASP A 62 14.94 99.98 46.87
N LYS A 63 15.99 99.75 47.68
CA LYS A 63 16.79 98.51 47.65
C LYS A 63 15.97 97.28 48.03
N LEU A 64 15.25 97.32 49.15
CA LEU A 64 14.42 96.21 49.63
C LEU A 64 13.29 95.90 48.64
N ASP A 65 12.71 96.91 47.99
CA ASP A 65 11.70 96.74 46.94
C ASP A 65 12.29 96.14 45.65
N VAL A 66 13.58 96.34 45.35
CA VAL A 66 14.29 95.63 44.28
C VAL A 66 14.59 94.18 44.69
N GLU A 67 15.18 93.95 45.86
CA GLU A 67 15.45 92.60 46.37
C GLU A 67 14.17 91.76 46.48
N LYS A 68 13.04 92.37 46.90
CA LYS A 68 11.72 91.72 46.93
C LYS A 68 11.23 91.35 45.53
N ARG A 69 11.42 92.20 44.51
CA ARG A 69 11.06 91.87 43.12
C ARG A 69 11.93 90.74 42.58
N ASP A 70 13.24 90.79 42.81
CA ASP A 70 14.18 89.74 42.37
C ASP A 70 13.87 88.39 43.04
N LYS A 71 13.56 88.40 44.34
CA LYS A 71 13.14 87.20 45.09
C LYS A 71 11.79 86.66 44.64
N LEU A 72 10.83 87.52 44.28
CA LEU A 72 9.55 87.09 43.70
C LEU A 72 9.73 86.50 42.30
N ALA A 73 10.54 87.13 41.45
CA ALA A 73 10.87 86.61 40.12
C ALA A 73 11.59 85.25 40.20
N LEU A 74 12.54 85.10 41.13
CA LEU A 74 13.21 83.82 41.39
C LEU A 74 12.24 82.75 41.94
N LYS A 75 11.33 83.12 42.85
CA LYS A 75 10.31 82.21 43.38
C LYS A 75 9.38 81.71 42.27
N ASN A 76 8.95 82.58 41.36
CA ASN A 76 8.06 82.22 40.26
C ASN A 76 8.78 81.26 39.30
N LYS A 77 10.01 81.56 38.87
CA LYS A 77 10.82 80.65 38.05
C LYS A 77 11.01 79.28 38.69
N LEU A 78 11.35 79.23 39.99
CA LEU A 78 11.48 77.96 40.71
C LEU A 78 10.15 77.21 40.87
N SER A 79 8.99 77.89 40.81
CA SER A 79 7.68 77.23 40.76
C SER A 79 7.40 76.65 39.38
N GLU A 80 7.69 77.42 38.31
CA GLU A 80 7.58 77.00 36.91
C GLU A 80 8.48 75.78 36.64
N GLU A 81 9.76 75.84 37.02
CA GLU A 81 10.72 74.72 36.93
C GLU A 81 10.25 73.49 37.74
N ARG A 82 9.68 73.69 38.93
CA ARG A 82 9.13 72.59 39.74
C ARG A 82 7.90 71.96 39.11
N GLU A 83 7.03 72.76 38.48
CA GLU A 83 5.84 72.29 37.77
C GLU A 83 6.23 71.55 36.50
N GLU A 84 7.22 72.03 35.74
CA GLU A 84 7.77 71.35 34.57
C GLU A 84 8.42 70.01 34.95
N ILE A 85 9.28 69.98 35.96
CA ILE A 85 9.86 68.73 36.50
C ILE A 85 8.76 67.79 37.02
N GLY A 86 7.68 68.33 37.61
CA GLY A 86 6.52 67.55 38.03
C GLY A 86 5.78 66.88 36.87
N VAL A 87 5.58 67.60 35.75
CA VAL A 87 4.99 67.06 34.52
C VAL A 87 5.91 66.04 33.85
N GLN A 88 7.22 66.29 33.80
CA GLN A 88 8.20 65.33 33.29
C GLN A 88 8.20 64.05 34.15
N LEU A 89 8.24 64.18 35.47
CA LEU A 89 8.19 63.04 36.40
C LEU A 89 6.90 62.23 36.25
N TYR A 90 5.73 62.88 36.13
CA TYR A 90 4.46 62.20 35.87
C TYR A 90 4.46 61.47 34.51
N THR A 91 5.06 62.08 33.49
CA THR A 91 5.20 61.46 32.16
C THR A 91 6.09 60.21 32.21
N VAL A 92 7.23 60.29 32.91
CA VAL A 92 8.14 59.14 33.15
C VAL A 92 7.45 58.06 33.98
N GLN A 93 6.68 58.42 35.02
CA GLN A 93 5.88 57.47 35.79
C GLN A 93 4.82 56.76 34.92
N GLN A 94 4.16 57.48 34.01
CA GLN A 94 3.21 56.88 33.07
C GLN A 94 3.89 55.95 32.05
N GLN A 95 5.09 56.31 31.57
CA GLN A 95 5.90 55.44 30.71
C GLN A 95 6.36 54.18 31.47
N LEU A 96 6.81 54.32 32.71
CA LEU A 96 7.22 53.22 33.58
C LEU A 96 6.05 52.27 33.87
N ALA A 97 4.85 52.79 34.17
CA ALA A 97 3.65 51.96 34.34
C ALA A 97 3.27 51.20 33.05
N LYS A 98 3.40 51.83 31.87
CA LYS A 98 3.21 51.17 30.56
C LYS A 98 4.26 50.09 30.30
N LEU A 99 5.51 50.30 30.71
CA LEU A 99 6.58 49.30 30.59
C LEU A 99 6.39 48.14 31.56
N GLN A 100 5.95 48.40 32.80
CA GLN A 100 5.59 47.38 33.77
C GLN A 100 4.43 46.50 33.27
N ALA A 101 3.37 47.11 32.72
CA ALA A 101 2.27 46.37 32.11
C ALA A 101 2.73 45.49 30.94
N LYS A 102 3.54 46.04 30.01
CA LYS A 102 4.12 45.24 28.92
C LYS A 102 5.01 44.09 29.43
N LEU A 103 5.71 44.28 30.54
CA LEU A 103 6.57 43.26 31.15
C LEU A 103 5.75 42.19 31.89
N THR A 104 4.62 42.54 32.51
CA THR A 104 3.68 41.53 33.04
C THR A 104 3.04 40.74 31.91
N ASP A 105 2.55 41.40 30.86
CA ASP A 105 1.95 40.74 29.69
C ASP A 105 2.95 39.77 29.02
N ALA A 106 4.21 40.20 28.85
CA ALA A 106 5.26 39.35 28.28
C ALA A 106 5.64 38.16 29.20
N ASN A 107 5.61 38.34 30.52
CA ASN A 107 5.84 37.25 31.47
C ASN A 107 4.67 36.26 31.50
N GLU A 108 3.42 36.72 31.40
CA GLU A 108 2.25 35.85 31.28
C GLU A 108 2.29 35.05 29.97
N GLN A 109 2.60 35.70 28.84
CA GLN A 109 2.81 35.02 27.56
C GLN A 109 3.94 33.98 27.65
N ARG A 110 5.07 34.30 28.30
CA ARG A 110 6.17 33.36 28.51
C ARG A 110 5.72 32.16 29.36
N ALA A 111 4.94 32.39 30.42
CA ALA A 111 4.42 31.33 31.27
C ALA A 111 3.42 30.42 30.52
N GLN A 112 2.58 30.98 29.65
CA GLN A 112 1.69 30.23 28.78
C GLN A 112 2.46 29.36 27.77
N LEU A 113 3.47 29.93 27.09
CA LEU A 113 4.33 29.19 26.17
C LEU A 113 5.15 28.11 26.87
N GLU A 114 5.61 28.35 28.10
CA GLU A 114 6.30 27.33 28.91
C GLU A 114 5.36 26.20 29.36
N ALA A 115 4.12 26.51 29.71
CA ALA A 115 3.11 25.50 29.98
C ALA A 115 2.79 24.64 28.74
N GLN A 116 2.60 25.28 27.59
CA GLN A 116 2.39 24.59 26.30
C GLN A 116 3.58 23.69 25.93
N ARG A 117 4.82 24.21 26.02
CA ARG A 117 6.04 23.42 25.81
C ARG A 117 6.07 22.20 26.72
N ASN A 118 5.75 22.36 28.01
CA ASN A 118 5.77 21.26 28.96
C ASN A 118 4.70 20.19 28.62
N GLU A 119 3.50 20.62 28.23
CA GLU A 119 2.43 19.73 27.75
C GLU A 119 2.87 18.95 26.49
N GLU A 120 3.40 19.64 25.47
CA GLU A 120 3.93 19.03 24.25
C GLU A 120 5.08 18.05 24.56
N THR A 121 5.98 18.36 25.49
CA THR A 121 7.05 17.43 25.87
C THR A 121 6.54 16.18 26.58
N GLU A 122 5.47 16.27 27.37
CA GLU A 122 4.89 15.10 28.04
C GLU A 122 4.07 14.26 27.03
N GLN A 123 3.35 14.89 26.09
CA GLN A 123 2.71 14.20 24.95
C GLN A 123 3.75 13.48 24.07
N LEU A 124 4.87 14.13 23.74
CA LEU A 124 5.97 13.53 22.96
C LEU A 124 6.63 12.36 23.70
N LYS A 125 6.73 12.44 25.03
CA LYS A 125 7.23 11.35 25.87
C LYS A 125 6.27 10.16 25.93
N GLN A 126 4.95 10.42 26.02
CA GLN A 126 3.92 9.38 25.91
C GLN A 126 3.96 8.70 24.53
N ALA A 127 3.98 9.47 23.45
CA ALA A 127 4.05 8.93 22.09
C ALA A 127 5.35 8.12 21.82
N ARG A 128 6.47 8.50 22.45
CA ARG A 128 7.71 7.69 22.41
C ARG A 128 7.56 6.37 23.16
N GLN A 129 6.88 6.37 24.30
CA GLN A 129 6.63 5.16 25.07
C GLN A 129 5.66 4.22 24.35
N GLU A 130 4.57 4.75 23.77
CA GLU A 130 3.65 3.98 22.91
C GLU A 130 4.37 3.36 21.70
N LEU A 131 5.31 4.08 21.09
CA LEU A 131 6.13 3.56 19.99
C LEU A 131 7.12 2.48 20.45
N GLU A 132 7.74 2.62 21.63
CA GLU A 132 8.61 1.60 22.22
C GLU A 132 7.81 0.32 22.54
N ASP A 133 6.65 0.45 23.18
CA ASP A 133 5.74 -0.65 23.47
C ASP A 133 5.31 -1.36 22.17
N ALA A 134 4.87 -0.61 21.15
CA ALA A 134 4.50 -1.16 19.84
C ALA A 134 5.67 -1.84 19.11
N GLU A 135 6.91 -1.32 19.23
CA GLU A 135 8.10 -2.00 18.73
C GLU A 135 8.37 -3.32 19.45
N THR A 136 8.12 -3.41 20.77
CA THR A 136 8.28 -4.67 21.50
C THR A 136 7.20 -5.70 21.13
N GLU A 137 5.95 -5.27 20.94
CA GLU A 137 4.86 -6.13 20.44
C GLU A 137 5.16 -6.63 19.02
N TYR A 138 5.63 -5.76 18.13
CA TYR A 138 6.04 -6.14 16.78
C TYR A 138 7.16 -7.18 16.81
N LYS A 139 8.23 -6.96 17.60
CA LYS A 139 9.35 -7.92 17.75
C LYS A 139 8.92 -9.24 18.40
N ALA A 140 7.86 -9.24 19.22
CA ALA A 140 7.27 -10.47 19.74
C ALA A 140 6.48 -11.22 18.66
N SER A 141 5.65 -10.51 17.89
CA SER A 141 4.88 -11.08 16.77
C SER A 141 5.79 -11.62 15.66
N GLU A 142 6.89 -10.95 15.36
CA GLU A 142 7.91 -11.39 14.40
C GLU A 142 8.54 -12.72 14.83
N LYS A 143 8.94 -12.86 16.11
CA LYS A 143 9.44 -14.12 16.68
C LYS A 143 8.40 -15.24 16.68
N GLU A 144 7.14 -14.93 16.95
CA GLU A 144 6.06 -15.90 16.85
C GLU A 144 5.85 -16.37 15.41
N TYR A 145 5.89 -15.45 14.45
CA TYR A 145 5.81 -15.75 13.02
C TYR A 145 6.99 -16.61 12.55
N GLU A 146 8.23 -16.30 12.94
CA GLU A 146 9.39 -17.15 12.66
C GLU A 146 9.22 -18.55 13.27
N SER A 147 8.76 -18.64 14.53
CA SER A 147 8.47 -19.93 15.18
C SER A 147 7.37 -20.72 14.47
N GLN A 148 6.35 -20.04 13.93
CA GLN A 148 5.29 -20.67 13.13
C GLN A 148 5.81 -21.12 11.75
N ARG A 149 6.68 -20.32 11.10
CA ARG A 149 7.33 -20.69 9.84
C ARG A 149 8.19 -21.94 10.00
N ASP A 150 9.03 -21.98 11.02
CA ASP A 150 9.86 -23.15 11.37
C ASP A 150 9.02 -24.42 11.65
N LYS A 151 7.84 -24.27 12.26
CA LYS A 151 6.91 -25.38 12.48
C LYS A 151 6.26 -25.84 11.18
N LEU A 152 5.91 -24.90 10.30
CA LEU A 152 5.32 -25.18 8.99
C LEU A 152 6.34 -25.86 8.06
N ASP A 153 7.59 -25.40 8.05
CA ASP A 153 8.69 -26.01 7.30
C ASP A 153 8.95 -27.45 7.78
N LYS A 154 9.01 -27.70 9.10
CA LYS A 154 9.08 -29.07 9.67
C LYS A 154 7.88 -29.94 9.31
N LEU A 155 6.67 -29.38 9.34
CA LEU A 155 5.46 -30.10 8.94
C LEU A 155 5.49 -30.45 7.45
N ASN A 156 5.99 -29.56 6.59
CA ASN A 156 6.20 -29.83 5.17
C ASN A 156 7.26 -30.92 4.93
N GLU A 157 8.35 -30.93 5.70
CA GLU A 157 9.34 -32.03 5.65
C GLU A 157 8.73 -33.37 6.06
N ASP A 158 7.93 -33.40 7.12
CA ASP A 158 7.20 -34.60 7.56
C ASP A 158 6.15 -35.05 6.52
N VAL A 159 5.41 -34.12 5.91
CA VAL A 159 4.48 -34.42 4.80
C VAL A 159 5.23 -35.00 3.60
N LEU A 160 6.34 -34.39 3.16
CA LEU A 160 7.16 -34.91 2.07
C LEU A 160 7.75 -36.29 2.38
N ARG A 161 8.09 -36.55 3.66
CA ARG A 161 8.54 -37.87 4.12
C ARG A 161 7.41 -38.90 4.10
N LEU A 162 6.21 -38.52 4.52
CA LEU A 162 5.01 -39.36 4.46
C LEU A 162 4.56 -39.63 3.01
N GLU A 163 4.65 -38.66 2.11
CA GLU A 163 4.38 -38.85 0.68
C GLU A 163 5.37 -39.82 0.04
N LYS A 164 6.67 -39.67 0.30
CA LYS A 164 7.70 -40.63 -0.13
C LYS A 164 7.41 -42.04 0.41
N SER A 165 7.10 -42.16 1.71
CA SER A 165 6.75 -43.44 2.31
C SER A 165 5.48 -44.05 1.72
N ASN A 166 4.45 -43.24 1.42
CA ASN A 166 3.23 -43.69 0.76
C ASN A 166 3.48 -44.14 -0.69
N LEU A 167 4.36 -43.46 -1.44
CA LEU A 167 4.77 -43.87 -2.78
C LEU A 167 5.58 -45.17 -2.76
N GLU A 168 6.49 -45.33 -1.79
CA GLU A 168 7.22 -46.57 -1.55
C GLU A 168 6.27 -47.72 -1.17
N LEU A 169 5.34 -47.49 -0.24
CA LEU A 169 4.32 -48.47 0.14
C LEU A 169 3.40 -48.83 -1.03
N ALA A 170 2.95 -47.86 -1.83
CA ALA A 170 2.14 -48.12 -3.03
C ALA A 170 2.92 -48.94 -4.08
N SER A 171 4.22 -48.67 -4.25
CA SER A 171 5.12 -49.44 -5.10
C SER A 171 5.32 -50.86 -4.57
N GLN A 172 5.53 -51.03 -3.25
CA GLN A 172 5.61 -52.34 -2.60
C GLN A 172 4.30 -53.12 -2.69
N VAL A 173 3.14 -52.48 -2.55
CA VAL A 173 1.81 -53.09 -2.73
C VAL A 173 1.59 -53.50 -4.20
N ALA A 174 2.02 -52.68 -5.16
CA ALA A 174 1.99 -53.06 -6.58
C ALA A 174 2.94 -54.25 -6.88
N GLY A 175 4.12 -54.26 -6.27
CA GLY A 175 5.10 -55.35 -6.36
C GLY A 175 4.58 -56.65 -5.77
N THR A 176 4.09 -56.64 -4.53
CA THR A 176 3.51 -57.81 -3.86
C THR A 176 2.25 -58.30 -4.57
N ARG A 177 1.38 -57.39 -5.05
CA ARG A 177 0.20 -57.77 -5.87
C ARG A 177 0.61 -58.42 -7.20
N ARG A 178 1.67 -57.94 -7.86
CA ARG A 178 2.21 -58.56 -9.08
C ARG A 178 2.88 -59.90 -8.79
N GLN A 179 3.55 -60.05 -7.66
CA GLN A 179 4.12 -61.31 -7.20
C GLN A 179 3.02 -62.33 -6.84
N ALA A 180 1.95 -61.89 -6.18
CA ALA A 180 0.77 -62.70 -5.91
C ALA A 180 0.11 -63.17 -7.22
N TYR A 181 -0.16 -62.27 -8.18
CA TYR A 181 -0.70 -62.68 -9.48
C TYR A 181 0.22 -63.61 -10.27
N LYS A 182 1.55 -63.42 -10.20
CA LYS A 182 2.49 -64.35 -10.82
C LYS A 182 2.48 -65.72 -10.13
N SER A 183 2.35 -65.76 -8.80
CA SER A 183 2.23 -67.00 -8.03
C SER A 183 0.92 -67.72 -8.32
N ASP A 184 -0.18 -66.97 -8.44
CA ASP A 184 -1.53 -67.48 -8.72
C ASP A 184 -1.64 -68.01 -10.16
N GLN A 185 -1.07 -67.29 -11.14
CA GLN A 185 -0.89 -67.77 -12.51
C GLN A 185 -0.02 -69.03 -12.54
N SER A 186 1.12 -69.04 -11.84
CA SER A 186 1.98 -70.23 -11.77
C SER A 186 1.29 -71.42 -11.10
N ALA A 187 0.44 -71.17 -10.09
CA ALA A 187 -0.37 -72.20 -9.45
C ALA A 187 -1.40 -72.77 -10.45
N SER A 188 -2.12 -71.91 -11.17
CA SER A 188 -3.07 -72.32 -12.21
C SER A 188 -2.40 -73.11 -13.35
N GLU A 189 -1.21 -72.71 -13.80
CA GLU A 189 -0.40 -73.46 -14.77
C GLU A 189 0.01 -74.84 -14.21
N THR A 190 0.35 -74.95 -12.91
CA THR A 190 0.58 -76.25 -12.27
C THR A 190 -0.69 -77.08 -12.08
N GLU A 191 -1.85 -76.47 -11.86
CA GLU A 191 -3.14 -77.18 -11.79
C GLU A 191 -3.56 -77.74 -13.14
N VAL A 192 -3.37 -76.98 -14.23
CA VAL A 192 -3.65 -77.44 -15.60
C VAL A 192 -2.74 -78.61 -15.96
N THR A 193 -1.43 -78.49 -15.74
CA THR A 193 -0.49 -79.60 -16.02
C THR A 193 -0.72 -80.81 -15.12
N LYS A 194 -1.10 -80.62 -13.85
CA LYS A 194 -1.53 -81.73 -12.98
C LYS A 194 -2.80 -82.39 -13.51
N LYS A 195 -3.80 -81.63 -13.97
CA LYS A 195 -5.03 -82.17 -14.56
C LYS A 195 -4.75 -82.95 -15.85
N GLU A 196 -3.79 -82.51 -16.67
CA GLU A 196 -3.31 -83.27 -17.83
C GLU A 196 -2.64 -84.59 -17.41
N GLN A 197 -1.83 -84.57 -16.33
CA GLN A 197 -1.25 -85.79 -15.75
C GLN A 197 -2.33 -86.72 -15.19
N ASP A 198 -3.33 -86.21 -14.47
CA ASP A 198 -4.45 -87.00 -13.93
C ASP A 198 -5.26 -87.67 -15.06
N LEU A 199 -5.54 -86.94 -16.15
CA LEU A 199 -6.18 -87.49 -17.36
C LEU A 199 -5.30 -88.52 -18.09
N TYR A 200 -3.98 -88.35 -18.09
CA TYR A 200 -3.05 -89.32 -18.64
C TYR A 200 -2.96 -90.59 -17.78
N ILE A 201 -2.95 -90.44 -16.46
CA ILE A 201 -3.02 -91.55 -15.49
C ILE A 201 -4.33 -92.31 -15.66
N ASP A 202 -5.47 -91.65 -15.83
CA ASP A 202 -6.75 -92.33 -16.07
C ASP A 202 -6.74 -93.11 -17.41
N ARG A 203 -6.20 -92.53 -18.49
CA ARG A 203 -6.01 -93.27 -19.76
C ARG A 203 -5.13 -94.50 -19.58
N LEU A 204 -3.98 -94.37 -18.92
CA LEU A 204 -3.10 -95.52 -18.64
C LEU A 204 -3.79 -96.55 -17.74
N THR A 205 -4.56 -96.11 -16.74
CA THR A 205 -5.31 -97.00 -15.84
C THR A 205 -6.39 -97.76 -16.59
N ASN A 206 -7.09 -97.11 -17.52
CA ASN A 206 -8.11 -97.76 -18.35
C ASN A 206 -7.48 -98.68 -19.39
N GLN A 207 -6.34 -98.32 -20.00
CA GLN A 207 -5.54 -99.24 -20.83
C GLN A 207 -5.06 -100.47 -20.04
N ILE A 208 -4.61 -100.31 -18.79
CA ILE A 208 -4.23 -101.42 -17.92
C ILE A 208 -5.44 -102.31 -17.61
N LYS A 209 -6.63 -101.75 -17.38
CA LYS A 209 -7.88 -102.53 -17.22
C LYS A 209 -8.24 -103.29 -18.49
N ASP A 210 -8.19 -102.65 -19.66
CA ASP A 210 -8.51 -103.26 -20.95
C ASP A 210 -7.54 -104.40 -21.28
N VAL A 211 -6.23 -104.18 -21.12
CA VAL A 211 -5.20 -105.20 -21.32
C VAL A 211 -5.35 -106.34 -20.29
N SER A 212 -5.66 -106.03 -19.02
CA SER A 212 -5.93 -107.07 -18.01
C SER A 212 -7.18 -107.88 -18.33
N GLY A 213 -8.22 -107.24 -18.86
CA GLY A 213 -9.43 -107.92 -19.36
C GLY A 213 -9.14 -108.80 -20.58
N GLN A 214 -8.33 -108.33 -21.52
CA GLN A 214 -7.86 -109.12 -22.67
C GLN A 214 -7.05 -110.33 -22.19
N ILE A 215 -6.15 -110.17 -21.22
CA ILE A 215 -5.40 -111.27 -20.61
C ILE A 215 -6.35 -112.29 -19.99
N GLN A 216 -7.34 -111.87 -19.20
CA GLN A 216 -8.34 -112.79 -18.61
C GLN A 216 -9.13 -113.57 -19.67
N VAL A 217 -9.52 -112.92 -20.78
CA VAL A 217 -10.19 -113.57 -21.90
C VAL A 217 -9.27 -114.58 -22.61
N ILE A 218 -8.00 -114.22 -22.81
CA ILE A 218 -7.00 -115.11 -23.43
C ILE A 218 -6.68 -116.30 -22.51
N GLU A 219 -6.56 -116.10 -21.20
CA GLU A 219 -6.37 -117.18 -20.22
C GLU A 219 -7.58 -118.13 -20.20
N ALA A 220 -8.81 -117.60 -20.26
CA ALA A 220 -10.02 -118.40 -20.41
C ALA A 220 -10.02 -119.22 -21.71
N GLN A 221 -9.62 -118.62 -22.84
CA GLN A 221 -9.47 -119.31 -24.13
C GLN A 221 -8.38 -120.40 -24.09
N ILE A 222 -7.22 -120.12 -23.49
CA ILE A 222 -6.13 -121.10 -23.32
C ILE A 222 -6.60 -122.28 -22.46
N ASN A 223 -7.35 -122.02 -21.39
CA ASN A 223 -7.90 -123.08 -20.54
C ASN A 223 -8.97 -123.92 -21.26
N ALA A 224 -9.84 -123.29 -22.06
CA ALA A 224 -10.78 -123.99 -22.93
C ALA A 224 -10.06 -124.86 -23.97
N GLN A 225 -9.10 -124.31 -24.71
CA GLN A 225 -8.29 -125.05 -25.69
C GLN A 225 -7.49 -126.18 -25.04
N ARG A 226 -7.00 -126.02 -23.81
CA ARG A 226 -6.34 -127.10 -23.04
C ARG A 226 -7.31 -128.22 -22.65
N SER A 227 -8.59 -127.91 -22.46
CA SER A 227 -9.63 -128.91 -22.23
C SER A 227 -9.99 -129.64 -23.54
N GLU A 228 -10.17 -128.89 -24.63
CA GLU A 228 -10.45 -129.45 -25.97
C GLU A 228 -9.30 -130.30 -26.50
N THR A 229 -8.05 -129.88 -26.33
CA THR A 229 -6.86 -130.66 -26.74
C THR A 229 -6.67 -131.93 -25.92
N LYS A 230 -7.08 -131.95 -24.63
CA LYS A 230 -7.16 -133.21 -23.86
C LYS A 230 -8.22 -134.15 -24.40
N LEU A 231 -9.43 -133.66 -24.66
CA LEU A 231 -10.49 -134.45 -25.29
C LEU A 231 -10.06 -134.97 -26.67
N ALA A 232 -9.33 -134.17 -27.45
CA ALA A 232 -8.77 -134.58 -28.73
C ALA A 232 -7.61 -135.59 -28.58
N GLN A 233 -6.82 -135.53 -27.50
CA GLN A 233 -5.82 -136.57 -27.19
C GLN A 233 -6.47 -137.89 -26.79
N ASP A 234 -7.52 -137.86 -25.97
CA ASP A 234 -8.30 -139.06 -25.60
C ASP A 234 -8.96 -139.68 -26.85
N ALA A 235 -9.54 -138.84 -27.72
CA ALA A 235 -10.07 -139.26 -29.02
C ALA A 235 -8.98 -139.79 -29.97
N LEU A 236 -7.76 -139.23 -29.95
CA LEU A 236 -6.62 -139.73 -30.73
C LEU A 236 -6.07 -141.05 -30.18
N LEU A 237 -6.16 -141.32 -28.88
CA LEU A 237 -5.82 -142.64 -28.32
C LEU A 237 -6.83 -143.69 -28.78
N GLN A 238 -8.12 -143.36 -28.76
CA GLN A 238 -9.18 -144.21 -29.30
C GLN A 238 -9.03 -144.43 -30.82
N ALA A 239 -8.76 -143.36 -31.58
CA ALA A 239 -8.51 -143.44 -33.03
C ALA A 239 -7.20 -144.16 -33.38
N ASN A 240 -6.16 -144.13 -32.52
CA ASN A 240 -4.96 -144.93 -32.73
C ASN A 240 -5.23 -146.43 -32.53
N HIS A 241 -6.12 -146.80 -31.61
CA HIS A 241 -6.58 -148.19 -31.46
C HIS A 241 -7.32 -148.66 -32.72
N GLU A 242 -8.16 -147.81 -33.31
CA GLU A 242 -8.79 -148.05 -34.62
C GLU A 242 -7.76 -148.03 -35.78
N MET A 243 -6.73 -147.18 -35.69
CA MET A 243 -5.68 -147.07 -36.71
C MET A 243 -4.75 -148.30 -36.74
N ASP A 244 -4.51 -148.97 -35.61
CA ASP A 244 -3.78 -150.25 -35.61
C ASP A 244 -4.62 -151.37 -36.25
N LEU A 245 -5.94 -151.31 -36.10
CA LEU A 245 -6.89 -152.12 -36.86
C LEU A 245 -6.82 -151.82 -38.38
N ILE A 246 -6.75 -150.54 -38.76
CA ILE A 246 -6.66 -150.10 -40.16
C ILE A 246 -5.27 -150.35 -40.77
N LYS A 247 -4.17 -150.32 -39.99
CA LYS A 247 -2.81 -150.63 -40.48
C LYS A 247 -2.73 -152.04 -41.06
N PHE A 248 -3.39 -153.00 -40.41
CA PHE A 248 -3.54 -154.37 -40.90
C PHE A 248 -4.26 -154.43 -42.27
N GLU A 249 -5.24 -153.57 -42.50
CA GLU A 249 -5.91 -153.43 -43.80
C GLU A 249 -5.06 -152.63 -44.81
N HIS A 250 -4.25 -151.69 -44.34
CA HIS A 250 -3.41 -150.81 -45.16
C HIS A 250 -2.17 -151.50 -45.72
N GLU A 251 -1.52 -152.42 -44.99
CA GLU A 251 -0.42 -153.24 -45.54
C GLU A 251 -0.86 -154.01 -46.81
N LYS A 252 -2.12 -154.46 -46.81
CA LYS A 252 -2.78 -155.10 -47.96
C LYS A 252 -3.05 -154.13 -49.12
N LEU A 253 -3.19 -152.84 -48.84
CA LEU A 253 -3.48 -151.79 -49.83
C LEU A 253 -2.21 -151.16 -50.43
N VAL A 254 -1.12 -151.05 -49.67
CA VAL A 254 0.15 -150.45 -50.11
C VAL A 254 0.76 -151.19 -51.32
N GLN A 255 0.60 -152.51 -51.41
CA GLN A 255 0.98 -153.27 -52.60
C GLN A 255 0.27 -152.77 -53.86
N SER A 256 -1.01 -152.41 -53.77
CA SER A 256 -1.79 -151.85 -54.88
C SER A 256 -1.44 -150.38 -55.18
N TRP A 257 -0.72 -149.69 -54.30
CA TRP A 257 -0.48 -148.24 -54.41
C TRP A 257 0.91 -147.90 -54.96
N MET A 258 1.89 -148.81 -54.85
CA MET A 258 3.21 -148.63 -55.46
C MET A 258 3.17 -148.48 -57.00
N GLU A 259 2.14 -149.03 -57.65
CA GLU A 259 1.93 -148.89 -59.10
C GLU A 259 1.49 -147.46 -59.50
N ALA A 260 0.78 -146.73 -58.62
CA ALA A 260 0.23 -145.40 -58.91
C ALA A 260 1.23 -144.24 -58.75
N ILE A 261 2.34 -144.45 -58.03
CA ILE A 261 3.31 -143.38 -57.68
C ILE A 261 4.16 -142.95 -58.89
N VAL A 262 4.26 -143.76 -59.94
CA VAL A 262 5.05 -143.45 -61.15
C VAL A 262 4.46 -142.26 -61.92
N ASP A 263 3.13 -142.14 -61.99
CA ASP A 263 2.45 -141.12 -62.80
C ASP A 263 2.52 -139.71 -62.18
N ILE A 264 2.48 -139.62 -60.85
CA ILE A 264 2.47 -138.34 -60.12
C ILE A 264 3.75 -137.52 -60.36
N LYS A 265 4.88 -138.19 -60.65
CA LYS A 265 6.20 -137.57 -60.84
C LYS A 265 6.28 -136.66 -62.09
N ASN A 266 5.35 -136.78 -63.03
CA ASN A 266 5.33 -135.97 -64.25
C ASN A 266 4.61 -134.62 -64.10
N HIS A 267 3.71 -134.48 -63.13
CA HIS A 267 2.90 -133.27 -62.96
C HIS A 267 3.61 -132.13 -62.22
N THR A 268 4.52 -132.44 -61.29
CA THR A 268 5.19 -131.43 -60.43
C THR A 268 6.04 -130.42 -61.21
N LYS A 269 6.59 -130.80 -62.36
CA LYS A 269 7.47 -129.94 -63.19
C LYS A 269 6.78 -128.76 -63.90
N MET A 270 5.45 -128.70 -63.90
CA MET A 270 4.71 -127.63 -64.59
C MET A 270 4.33 -126.47 -63.67
N LEU A 271 4.27 -126.70 -62.36
CA LEU A 271 3.77 -125.73 -61.37
C LEU A 271 4.83 -124.67 -60.97
N GLU A 272 6.10 -125.08 -60.98
CA GLU A 272 7.27 -124.25 -60.62
C GLU A 272 7.49 -123.05 -61.56
N LYS A 273 6.92 -123.06 -62.78
CA LYS A 273 7.03 -121.96 -63.76
C LYS A 273 6.04 -120.82 -63.57
N THR A 274 4.93 -121.03 -62.86
CA THR A 274 3.86 -120.02 -62.75
C THR A 274 4.07 -119.03 -61.61
N GLU A 275 4.78 -119.42 -60.55
CA GLU A 275 4.95 -118.59 -59.34
C GLU A 275 5.93 -117.41 -59.56
N ALA A 276 6.95 -117.60 -60.40
CA ALA A 276 7.99 -116.60 -60.66
C ALA A 276 7.50 -115.30 -61.33
N LEU A 277 6.35 -115.34 -62.05
CA LEU A 277 5.81 -114.16 -62.74
C LEU A 277 4.94 -113.27 -61.83
N ALA A 278 4.40 -113.80 -60.73
CA ALA A 278 3.50 -113.06 -59.85
C ALA A 278 4.25 -112.03 -58.98
N ALA A 279 5.40 -112.41 -58.42
CA ALA A 279 6.18 -111.57 -57.51
C ALA A 279 6.63 -110.23 -58.13
N SER A 280 6.93 -110.21 -59.43
CA SER A 280 7.40 -109.00 -60.15
C SER A 280 6.34 -107.90 -60.29
N VAL A 281 5.05 -108.21 -60.10
CA VAL A 281 3.96 -107.23 -60.28
C VAL A 281 3.63 -106.50 -58.98
N GLU A 282 3.71 -107.17 -57.83
CA GLU A 282 3.40 -106.56 -56.53
C GLU A 282 4.40 -105.47 -56.11
N GLU A 283 5.68 -105.64 -56.46
CA GLU A 283 6.74 -104.69 -56.08
C GLU A 283 6.57 -103.32 -56.76
N ASN A 284 6.13 -103.30 -58.02
CA ASN A 284 5.84 -102.07 -58.78
C ASN A 284 4.60 -101.30 -58.26
N ILE A 285 3.64 -101.98 -57.62
CA ILE A 285 2.45 -101.33 -57.05
C ILE A 285 2.81 -100.57 -55.76
N ARG A 286 3.77 -101.09 -54.97
CA ARG A 286 4.19 -100.46 -53.71
C ARG A 286 4.99 -99.15 -53.92
N SER A 287 5.77 -99.02 -55.00
CA SER A 287 6.50 -97.76 -55.25
C SER A 287 5.56 -96.60 -55.61
N LEU A 288 4.61 -96.82 -56.51
CA LEU A 288 3.61 -95.83 -56.94
C LEU A 288 2.72 -95.34 -55.78
N GLN A 289 2.41 -96.19 -54.80
CA GLN A 289 1.64 -95.81 -53.62
C GLN A 289 2.41 -94.84 -52.69
N ASN A 290 3.74 -95.00 -52.59
CA ASN A 290 4.58 -94.11 -51.77
C ASN A 290 4.75 -92.73 -52.42
N GLU A 291 4.89 -92.66 -53.75
CA GLU A 291 4.93 -91.38 -54.48
C GLU A 291 3.63 -90.58 -54.35
N TYR A 292 2.48 -91.27 -54.43
CA TYR A 292 1.16 -90.65 -54.22
C TYR A 292 0.99 -90.07 -52.80
N ALA A 293 1.50 -90.77 -51.78
CA ALA A 293 1.47 -90.28 -50.39
C ALA A 293 2.34 -89.02 -50.20
N GLY A 294 3.53 -88.98 -50.81
CA GLY A 294 4.44 -87.83 -50.75
C GLY A 294 3.86 -86.57 -51.40
N LEU A 295 3.26 -86.71 -52.60
CA LEU A 295 2.60 -85.59 -53.28
C LEU A 295 1.38 -85.07 -52.50
N LYS A 296 0.63 -85.96 -51.83
CA LYS A 296 -0.52 -85.56 -51.01
C LYS A 296 -0.09 -84.76 -49.76
N ALA A 297 1.03 -85.10 -49.14
CA ALA A 297 1.57 -84.33 -48.01
C ALA A 297 2.01 -82.93 -48.44
N GLN A 298 2.75 -82.81 -49.55
CA GLN A 298 3.18 -81.51 -50.09
C GLN A 298 2.01 -80.59 -50.44
N ILE A 299 0.90 -81.12 -50.96
CA ILE A 299 -0.32 -80.32 -51.22
C ILE A 299 -0.93 -79.78 -49.91
N SER A 300 -0.92 -80.56 -48.83
CA SER A 300 -1.41 -80.12 -47.51
C SER A 300 -0.54 -78.99 -46.95
N ASP A 301 0.78 -79.16 -46.98
CA ASP A 301 1.73 -78.13 -46.52
C ASP A 301 1.58 -76.82 -47.31
N GLN A 302 1.42 -76.91 -48.64
CA GLN A 302 1.17 -75.74 -49.50
C GLN A 302 -0.14 -75.03 -49.16
N GLN A 303 -1.19 -75.79 -48.81
CA GLN A 303 -2.49 -75.26 -48.41
C GLN A 303 -2.39 -74.51 -47.07
N GLU A 304 -1.79 -75.11 -46.04
CA GLU A 304 -1.58 -74.45 -44.74
C GLU A 304 -0.76 -73.15 -44.89
N LEU A 305 0.29 -73.15 -45.72
CA LEU A 305 1.09 -71.97 -46.00
C LEU A 305 0.28 -70.87 -46.70
N SER A 306 -0.65 -71.25 -47.60
CA SER A 306 -1.57 -70.32 -48.25
C SER A 306 -2.59 -69.71 -47.28
N GLU A 307 -3.12 -70.49 -46.35
CA GLU A 307 -4.06 -70.01 -45.33
C GLU A 307 -3.37 -69.09 -44.32
N ARG A 308 -2.14 -69.44 -43.89
CA ARG A 308 -1.31 -68.63 -42.99
C ARG A 308 -0.99 -67.27 -43.63
N ASN A 309 -0.64 -67.25 -44.91
CA ASN A 309 -0.45 -66.02 -45.68
C ASN A 309 -1.74 -65.21 -45.84
N ARG A 310 -2.88 -65.85 -46.10
CA ARG A 310 -4.20 -65.18 -46.18
C ARG A 310 -4.63 -64.57 -44.84
N LEU A 311 -4.35 -65.23 -43.72
CA LEU A 311 -4.55 -64.67 -42.38
C LEU A 311 -3.63 -63.47 -42.10
N LEU A 312 -2.39 -63.52 -42.56
CA LEU A 312 -1.45 -62.39 -42.47
C LEU A 312 -1.93 -61.20 -43.32
N GLN A 313 -2.34 -61.46 -44.57
CA GLN A 313 -2.91 -60.47 -45.49
C GLN A 313 -4.14 -59.77 -44.87
N ASN A 314 -5.04 -60.54 -44.24
CA ASN A 314 -6.22 -60.01 -43.57
C ASN A 314 -5.86 -59.15 -42.34
N LYS A 315 -4.85 -59.55 -41.54
CA LYS A 315 -4.32 -58.73 -40.43
C LYS A 315 -3.64 -57.45 -40.90
N ILE A 316 -2.94 -57.48 -42.03
CA ILE A 316 -2.32 -56.31 -42.65
C ILE A 316 -3.40 -55.37 -43.19
N ASN A 317 -4.42 -55.90 -43.87
CA ASN A 317 -5.54 -55.13 -44.39
C ASN A 317 -6.38 -54.48 -43.28
N SER A 318 -6.67 -55.18 -42.18
CA SER A 318 -7.38 -54.61 -41.03
C SER A 318 -6.56 -53.54 -40.31
N ARG A 319 -5.23 -53.71 -40.25
CA ARG A 319 -4.32 -52.67 -39.71
C ARG A 319 -4.21 -51.47 -40.66
N LEU A 320 -4.24 -51.67 -41.97
CA LEU A 320 -4.29 -50.59 -42.97
C LEU A 320 -5.60 -49.80 -42.92
N THR A 321 -6.76 -50.46 -42.77
CA THR A 321 -8.04 -49.74 -42.63
C THR A 321 -8.12 -48.99 -41.31
N TYR A 322 -7.66 -49.59 -40.20
CA TYR A 322 -7.53 -48.88 -38.91
C TYR A 322 -6.61 -47.66 -39.01
N LEU A 323 -5.43 -47.80 -39.61
CA LEU A 323 -4.48 -46.69 -39.80
C LEU A 323 -5.05 -45.60 -40.72
N LYS A 324 -5.77 -45.95 -41.80
CA LYS A 324 -6.47 -44.98 -42.64
C LYS A 324 -7.54 -44.21 -41.87
N GLN A 325 -8.37 -44.88 -41.06
CA GLN A 325 -9.33 -44.20 -40.19
C GLN A 325 -8.65 -43.30 -39.15
N LYS A 326 -7.52 -43.74 -38.57
CA LYS A 326 -6.74 -42.92 -37.64
C LYS A 326 -6.16 -41.67 -38.32
N ILE A 327 -5.70 -41.79 -39.57
CA ILE A 327 -5.18 -40.68 -40.39
C ILE A 327 -6.31 -39.69 -40.69
N GLU A 328 -7.48 -40.14 -41.12
CA GLU A 328 -8.61 -39.23 -41.41
C GLU A 328 -9.08 -38.53 -40.12
N GLN A 329 -9.18 -39.24 -38.99
CA GLN A 329 -9.48 -38.62 -37.69
C GLN A 329 -8.45 -37.54 -37.28
N THR A 330 -7.16 -37.75 -37.54
CA THR A 330 -6.15 -36.72 -37.28
C THR A 330 -6.20 -35.55 -38.28
N LYS A 331 -6.68 -35.79 -39.50
CA LYS A 331 -6.91 -34.76 -40.51
C LYS A 331 -8.12 -33.90 -40.16
N ASP A 332 -9.25 -34.50 -39.77
CA ASP A 332 -10.44 -33.82 -39.26
C ASP A 332 -10.12 -32.98 -38.01
N ALA A 333 -9.31 -33.52 -37.09
CA ALA A 333 -8.87 -32.80 -35.90
C ALA A 333 -8.01 -31.57 -36.27
N ARG A 334 -7.05 -31.74 -37.19
CA ARG A 334 -6.23 -30.65 -37.71
C ARG A 334 -7.05 -29.60 -38.45
N GLU A 335 -8.02 -29.99 -39.26
CA GLU A 335 -8.90 -29.05 -39.97
C GLU A 335 -9.73 -28.21 -38.97
N LYS A 336 -10.24 -28.82 -37.88
CA LYS A 336 -10.93 -28.10 -36.80
C LYS A 336 -10.01 -27.19 -35.99
N GLU A 337 -8.79 -27.62 -35.65
CA GLU A 337 -7.81 -26.75 -34.98
C GLU A 337 -7.39 -25.58 -35.89
N GLN A 338 -7.27 -25.82 -37.20
CA GLN A 338 -6.95 -24.77 -38.17
C GLN A 338 -8.11 -23.78 -38.35
N GLU A 339 -9.37 -24.24 -38.33
CA GLU A 339 -10.57 -23.41 -38.30
C GLU A 339 -10.64 -22.55 -37.03
N GLN A 340 -10.35 -23.14 -35.86
CA GLN A 340 -10.22 -22.42 -34.59
C GLN A 340 -9.12 -21.36 -34.65
N LEU A 341 -7.97 -21.66 -35.26
CA LEU A 341 -6.88 -20.70 -35.47
C LEU A 341 -7.30 -19.53 -36.37
N THR A 342 -8.07 -19.79 -37.45
CA THR A 342 -8.62 -18.71 -38.29
C THR A 342 -9.65 -17.86 -37.55
N ASN A 343 -10.49 -18.46 -36.71
CA ASN A 343 -11.47 -17.75 -35.89
C ASN A 343 -10.81 -16.92 -34.78
N LEU A 344 -9.73 -17.42 -34.17
CA LEU A 344 -8.93 -16.63 -33.22
C LEU A 344 -8.21 -15.47 -33.93
N SER A 345 -7.72 -15.67 -35.16
CA SER A 345 -7.11 -14.60 -35.95
C SER A 345 -8.11 -13.51 -36.36
N SER A 346 -9.36 -13.86 -36.69
CA SER A 346 -10.41 -12.87 -36.95
C SER A 346 -10.81 -12.12 -35.67
N LEU A 347 -10.99 -12.82 -34.54
CA LEU A 347 -11.23 -12.21 -33.24
C LEU A 347 -10.11 -11.25 -32.81
N ILE A 348 -8.85 -11.59 -33.04
CA ILE A 348 -7.72 -10.70 -32.77
C ILE A 348 -7.85 -9.40 -33.59
N LYS A 349 -8.11 -9.49 -34.90
CA LYS A 349 -8.32 -8.31 -35.76
C LYS A 349 -9.52 -7.47 -35.33
N GLU A 350 -10.61 -8.10 -34.90
CA GLU A 350 -11.77 -7.38 -34.35
C GLU A 350 -11.42 -6.64 -33.06
N LYS A 351 -10.66 -7.28 -32.15
CA LYS A 351 -10.19 -6.65 -30.90
C LYS A 351 -9.16 -5.55 -31.15
N GLU A 352 -8.26 -5.70 -32.12
CA GLU A 352 -7.38 -4.63 -32.59
C GLU A 352 -8.19 -3.43 -33.12
N SER A 353 -9.24 -3.68 -33.93
CA SER A 353 -10.15 -2.62 -34.41
C SER A 353 -10.92 -1.93 -33.27
N LEU A 354 -11.21 -2.66 -32.18
CA LEU A 354 -11.87 -2.13 -30.99
C LEU A 354 -10.88 -1.28 -30.17
N ILE A 355 -9.65 -1.74 -29.99
CA ILE A 355 -8.58 -1.01 -29.29
C ILE A 355 -8.30 0.31 -30.01
N SER A 356 -8.17 0.32 -31.34
CA SER A 356 -8.00 1.55 -32.12
C SER A 356 -9.17 2.52 -31.95
N ARG A 357 -10.41 2.03 -31.92
CA ARG A 357 -11.60 2.87 -31.64
C ARG A 357 -11.59 3.43 -30.22
N LEU A 358 -11.30 2.61 -29.22
CA LEU A 358 -11.20 3.03 -27.82
C LEU A 358 -10.04 4.00 -27.57
N GLN A 359 -8.94 3.90 -28.33
CA GLN A 359 -7.86 4.89 -28.30
C GLN A 359 -8.29 6.25 -28.88
N ILE A 360 -9.05 6.26 -29.98
CA ILE A 360 -9.64 7.49 -30.54
C ILE A 360 -10.62 8.11 -29.53
N GLU A 361 -11.50 7.30 -28.93
CA GLU A 361 -12.46 7.75 -27.91
C GLU A 361 -11.76 8.28 -26.64
N ARG A 362 -10.72 7.60 -26.16
CA ARG A 362 -9.87 8.06 -25.06
C ARG A 362 -9.26 9.43 -25.36
N ASN A 363 -8.75 9.61 -26.57
CA ASN A 363 -8.12 10.88 -26.98
C ASN A 363 -9.17 12.00 -27.13
N ALA A 364 -10.38 11.70 -27.61
CA ALA A 364 -11.50 12.63 -27.63
C ALA A 364 -11.90 13.04 -26.20
N LYS A 365 -12.10 12.08 -25.29
CA LYS A 365 -12.44 12.34 -23.88
C LYS A 365 -11.31 13.06 -23.12
N MET A 366 -10.06 12.82 -23.46
CA MET A 366 -8.92 13.58 -22.92
C MET A 366 -8.89 15.03 -23.45
N SER A 367 -9.34 15.26 -24.68
CA SER A 367 -9.52 16.61 -25.24
C SER A 367 -10.68 17.35 -24.58
N GLU A 368 -11.83 16.68 -24.40
CA GLU A 368 -12.97 17.20 -23.62
C GLU A 368 -12.57 17.52 -22.17
N PHE A 369 -11.79 16.66 -21.52
CA PHE A 369 -11.28 16.89 -20.17
C PHE A 369 -10.34 18.10 -20.10
N LYS A 370 -9.43 18.27 -21.07
CA LYS A 370 -8.57 19.46 -21.16
C LYS A 370 -9.37 20.74 -21.41
N LEU A 371 -10.44 20.67 -22.20
CA LEU A 371 -11.37 21.78 -22.40
C LEU A 371 -12.10 22.13 -21.10
N SER A 372 -12.68 21.13 -20.42
CA SER A 372 -13.33 21.29 -19.11
C SER A 372 -12.38 21.81 -18.02
N GLN A 373 -11.10 21.41 -18.05
CA GLN A 373 -10.07 21.97 -17.17
C GLN A 373 -9.77 23.44 -17.48
N LYS A 374 -9.71 23.82 -18.77
CA LYS A 374 -9.59 25.23 -19.20
C LYS A 374 -10.81 26.04 -18.79
N ASP A 375 -12.01 25.47 -18.91
CA ASP A 375 -13.26 26.10 -18.48
C ASP A 375 -13.34 26.24 -16.96
N THR A 376 -12.87 25.23 -16.20
CA THR A 376 -12.75 25.29 -14.73
C THR A 376 -11.76 26.37 -14.30
N ASN A 377 -10.62 26.51 -14.97
CA ASN A 377 -9.68 27.61 -14.70
C ASN A 377 -10.29 28.97 -15.09
N GLY A 378 -11.07 29.05 -16.17
CA GLY A 378 -11.83 30.24 -16.54
C GLY A 378 -12.94 30.59 -15.54
N ILE A 379 -13.56 29.58 -14.91
CA ILE A 379 -14.50 29.75 -13.80
C ILE A 379 -13.75 30.19 -12.54
N SER A 380 -12.59 29.63 -12.22
CA SER A 380 -11.75 30.04 -11.08
C SER A 380 -11.31 31.50 -11.20
N ASN A 381 -10.93 31.96 -12.40
CA ASN A 381 -10.62 33.37 -12.65
C ASN A 381 -11.85 34.26 -12.47
N LYS A 382 -13.03 33.82 -12.92
CA LYS A 382 -14.31 34.54 -12.65
C LYS A 382 -14.70 34.51 -11.18
N ILE A 383 -14.38 33.44 -10.46
CA ILE A 383 -14.57 33.35 -9.00
C ILE A 383 -13.69 34.39 -8.33
N HIS A 384 -12.40 34.48 -8.65
CA HIS A 384 -11.52 35.53 -8.11
C HIS A 384 -11.97 36.96 -8.49
N GLU A 385 -12.49 37.16 -9.71
CA GLU A 385 -13.07 38.45 -10.13
C GLU A 385 -14.35 38.79 -9.35
N ILE A 386 -15.16 37.80 -9.01
CA ILE A 386 -16.35 37.92 -8.17
C ILE A 386 -15.97 38.08 -6.69
N GLU A 387 -14.93 37.40 -6.20
CA GLU A 387 -14.38 37.54 -4.84
C GLU A 387 -13.80 38.94 -4.62
N GLY A 388 -13.12 39.52 -5.62
CA GLY A 388 -12.72 40.92 -5.61
C GLY A 388 -13.92 41.87 -5.49
N LYS A 389 -14.97 41.63 -6.29
CA LYS A 389 -16.24 42.39 -6.20
C LYS A 389 -17.00 42.14 -4.90
N ILE A 390 -16.85 40.96 -4.28
CA ILE A 390 -17.39 40.64 -2.96
C ILE A 390 -16.59 41.35 -1.86
N LEU A 391 -15.26 41.44 -1.95
CA LEU A 391 -14.45 42.23 -1.01
C LEU A 391 -14.80 43.71 -1.08
N GLU A 392 -14.97 44.25 -2.29
CA GLU A 392 -15.46 45.61 -2.53
C GLU A 392 -16.90 45.80 -1.97
N HIS A 393 -17.81 44.86 -2.23
CA HIS A 393 -19.15 44.87 -1.64
C HIS A 393 -19.16 44.71 -0.11
N VAL A 394 -18.30 43.87 0.47
CA VAL A 394 -18.21 43.63 1.93
C VAL A 394 -17.61 44.85 2.64
N SER A 395 -16.69 45.56 2.00
CA SER A 395 -16.23 46.87 2.47
C SER A 395 -17.37 47.89 2.46
N ASN A 396 -18.12 47.97 1.36
CA ASN A 396 -19.31 48.84 1.22
C ASN A 396 -20.51 48.40 2.09
N GLN A 397 -20.58 47.14 2.52
CA GLN A 397 -21.67 46.58 3.33
C GLN A 397 -21.36 46.58 4.84
N SER A 398 -20.16 47.01 5.25
CA SER A 398 -19.82 47.23 6.66
C SER A 398 -20.75 48.26 7.33
N ASP A 399 -21.24 49.24 6.57
CA ASP A 399 -22.15 50.30 7.01
C ASP A 399 -23.62 49.86 7.14
N LEU A 400 -23.98 48.63 6.73
CA LEU A 400 -25.35 48.11 6.69
C LEU A 400 -25.58 46.88 7.59
N LYS A 401 -24.71 46.65 8.58
CA LYS A 401 -24.67 45.43 9.41
C LYS A 401 -25.77 45.26 10.48
N ARG A 402 -26.82 46.09 10.53
CA ARG A 402 -27.88 45.96 11.56
C ARG A 402 -29.09 45.10 11.16
N ASP A 403 -29.42 45.02 9.87
CA ASP A 403 -30.67 44.36 9.44
C ASP A 403 -30.48 42.88 9.05
N ALA A 404 -29.26 42.48 8.66
CA ALA A 404 -28.96 41.12 8.20
C ALA A 404 -29.14 40.03 9.29
N LEU A 405 -28.84 40.36 10.55
CA LEU A 405 -28.94 39.44 11.70
C LEU A 405 -30.38 38.99 11.99
N ALA A 406 -31.38 39.80 11.68
CA ALA A 406 -32.78 39.42 11.80
C ALA A 406 -33.15 38.36 10.74
N THR A 407 -32.80 38.63 9.47
CA THR A 407 -33.09 37.72 8.35
C THR A 407 -32.38 36.37 8.46
N GLN A 408 -31.16 36.32 9.02
CA GLN A 408 -30.43 35.07 9.19
C GLN A 408 -31.10 34.11 10.17
N ASN A 409 -31.70 34.64 11.25
CA ASN A 409 -32.42 33.84 12.24
C ASN A 409 -33.76 33.28 11.71
N GLU A 410 -34.43 33.99 10.79
CA GLU A 410 -35.62 33.45 10.11
C GLU A 410 -35.25 32.39 9.06
N VAL A 411 -34.16 32.60 8.31
CA VAL A 411 -33.63 31.59 7.36
C VAL A 411 -33.22 30.31 8.07
N GLN A 412 -32.64 30.39 9.27
CA GLN A 412 -32.26 29.20 10.04
C GLN A 412 -33.48 28.39 10.52
N LYS A 413 -34.53 29.06 11.02
CA LYS A 413 -35.81 28.40 11.34
C LYS A 413 -36.48 27.75 10.13
N LEU A 414 -36.40 28.37 8.95
CA LEU A 414 -36.88 27.77 7.71
C LEU A 414 -36.07 26.54 7.29
N ARG A 415 -34.74 26.54 7.48
CA ARG A 415 -33.90 25.35 7.24
C ARG A 415 -34.26 24.19 8.16
N GLU A 416 -34.43 24.44 9.46
CA GLU A 416 -34.86 23.41 10.42
C GLU A 416 -36.24 22.82 10.07
N GLN A 417 -37.17 23.65 9.57
CA GLN A 417 -38.47 23.19 9.09
C GLN A 417 -38.37 22.38 7.78
N ILE A 418 -37.47 22.74 6.88
CA ILE A 418 -37.20 21.97 5.65
C ILE A 418 -36.60 20.60 6.01
N GLU A 419 -35.58 20.54 6.87
CA GLU A 419 -34.99 19.26 7.30
C GLU A 419 -35.96 18.36 8.08
N ALA A 420 -36.94 18.94 8.79
CA ALA A 420 -38.02 18.18 9.40
C ALA A 420 -38.98 17.61 8.33
N LYS A 421 -39.31 18.39 7.29
CA LYS A 421 -40.17 17.94 6.17
C LYS A 421 -39.49 16.96 5.23
N ASP A 422 -38.18 17.04 5.04
CA ASP A 422 -37.40 16.06 4.29
C ASP A 422 -37.31 14.72 5.05
N ARG A 423 -37.26 14.75 6.39
CA ARG A 423 -37.39 13.54 7.23
C ARG A 423 -38.79 12.93 7.09
N GLU A 424 -39.85 13.71 7.24
CA GLU A 424 -41.23 13.23 7.01
C GLU A 424 -41.42 12.66 5.58
N LEU A 425 -40.83 13.29 4.55
CA LEU A 425 -40.86 12.79 3.18
C LEU A 425 -40.11 11.46 3.02
N SER A 426 -38.95 11.30 3.68
CA SER A 426 -38.20 10.04 3.70
C SER A 426 -39.02 8.92 4.37
N ASP A 427 -39.66 9.21 5.50
CA ASP A 427 -40.51 8.25 6.21
C ASP A 427 -41.73 7.84 5.37
N ILE A 428 -42.41 8.80 4.73
CA ILE A 428 -43.51 8.53 3.79
C ILE A 428 -43.03 7.73 2.57
N GLN A 429 -41.83 8.02 2.03
CA GLN A 429 -41.25 7.24 0.93
C GLN A 429 -40.94 5.80 1.35
N ASN A 430 -40.40 5.60 2.55
CA ASN A 430 -40.14 4.27 3.11
C ASN A 430 -41.45 3.50 3.34
N GLU A 431 -42.50 4.15 3.84
CA GLU A 431 -43.82 3.55 4.02
C GLU A 431 -44.49 3.21 2.67
N VAL A 432 -44.36 4.06 1.66
CA VAL A 432 -44.79 3.77 0.27
C VAL A 432 -44.03 2.59 -0.33
N MET A 433 -42.74 2.45 -0.06
CA MET A 433 -41.94 1.30 -0.50
C MET A 433 -42.38 0.01 0.21
N ARG A 434 -42.72 0.09 1.50
CA ARG A 434 -43.28 -1.01 2.29
C ARG A 434 -44.64 -1.46 1.74
N LEU A 435 -45.57 -0.53 1.51
CA LEU A 435 -46.88 -0.79 0.91
C LEU A 435 -46.79 -1.34 -0.52
N LYS A 436 -45.77 -0.94 -1.31
CA LYS A 436 -45.50 -1.55 -2.63
C LYS A 436 -45.02 -3.00 -2.50
N PHE A 437 -44.16 -3.31 -1.53
CA PHE A 437 -43.71 -4.68 -1.26
C PHE A 437 -44.87 -5.57 -0.77
N ASP A 438 -45.71 -5.06 0.14
CA ASP A 438 -46.89 -5.77 0.62
C ASP A 438 -47.89 -6.01 -0.53
N LYS A 439 -48.12 -5.01 -1.40
CA LYS A 439 -48.95 -5.16 -2.61
C LYS A 439 -48.42 -6.23 -3.55
N LEU A 440 -47.12 -6.28 -3.81
CA LEU A 440 -46.50 -7.31 -4.65
C LEU A 440 -46.65 -8.70 -4.01
N THR A 441 -46.43 -8.80 -2.69
CA THR A 441 -46.58 -10.03 -1.92
C THR A 441 -48.02 -10.57 -1.97
N LEU A 442 -49.02 -9.70 -1.83
CA LEU A 442 -50.44 -10.05 -2.00
C LEU A 442 -50.78 -10.44 -3.44
N SER A 443 -50.19 -9.77 -4.45
CA SER A 443 -50.38 -10.11 -5.86
C SER A 443 -49.86 -11.52 -6.18
N ASP A 444 -48.66 -11.87 -5.71
CA ASP A 444 -48.08 -13.21 -5.85
C ASP A 444 -48.91 -14.29 -5.15
N GLN A 445 -49.53 -13.97 -4.01
CA GLN A 445 -50.42 -14.87 -3.30
C GLN A 445 -51.74 -15.09 -4.06
N CYS A 446 -52.35 -14.02 -4.60
CA CYS A 446 -53.55 -14.12 -5.43
C CYS A 446 -53.29 -14.98 -6.68
N GLN A 447 -52.17 -14.75 -7.39
CA GLN A 447 -51.82 -15.49 -8.60
C GLN A 447 -51.64 -17.00 -8.33
N LYS A 448 -51.06 -17.37 -7.17
CA LYS A 448 -50.94 -18.78 -6.75
C LYS A 448 -52.30 -19.43 -6.45
N VAL A 449 -53.24 -18.68 -5.87
CA VAL A 449 -54.60 -19.17 -5.61
C VAL A 449 -55.38 -19.36 -6.92
N GLU A 450 -55.26 -18.43 -7.88
CA GLU A 450 -55.87 -18.56 -9.21
C GLU A 450 -55.35 -19.78 -9.98
N GLN A 451 -54.04 -20.01 -9.96
CA GLN A 451 -53.43 -21.20 -10.59
C GLN A 451 -53.89 -22.52 -9.93
N GLY A 452 -53.97 -22.54 -8.59
CA GLY A 452 -54.49 -23.70 -7.86
C GLY A 452 -55.96 -24.00 -8.17
N LEU A 453 -56.78 -22.96 -8.31
CA LEU A 453 -58.21 -23.10 -8.62
C LEU A 453 -58.42 -23.59 -10.07
N ALA A 454 -57.62 -23.11 -11.03
CA ALA A 454 -57.65 -23.61 -12.41
C ALA A 454 -57.31 -25.10 -12.50
N ALA A 455 -56.28 -25.56 -11.79
CA ALA A 455 -55.87 -26.97 -11.78
C ALA A 455 -56.96 -27.91 -11.20
N ILE A 456 -57.66 -27.48 -10.14
CA ILE A 456 -58.75 -28.26 -9.53
C ILE A 456 -59.95 -28.38 -10.49
N VAL A 457 -60.27 -27.33 -11.25
CA VAL A 457 -61.35 -27.36 -12.26
C VAL A 457 -61.01 -28.32 -13.41
N GLU A 458 -59.75 -28.35 -13.85
CA GLU A 458 -59.28 -29.29 -14.89
C GLU A 458 -59.31 -30.75 -14.40
N GLU A 459 -58.92 -31.02 -13.14
CA GLU A 459 -59.01 -32.36 -12.55
C GLU A 459 -60.46 -32.86 -12.38
N LEU A 460 -61.39 -31.97 -12.05
CA LEU A 460 -62.83 -32.29 -11.99
C LEU A 460 -63.38 -32.67 -13.38
N GLN A 461 -63.07 -31.89 -14.42
CA GLN A 461 -63.48 -32.22 -15.79
C GLN A 461 -62.88 -33.56 -16.28
N ALA A 462 -61.64 -33.88 -15.89
CA ALA A 462 -61.04 -35.18 -16.18
C ALA A 462 -61.82 -36.34 -15.52
N LYS A 463 -62.29 -36.17 -14.27
CA LYS A 463 -63.05 -37.21 -13.55
C LYS A 463 -64.47 -37.38 -14.09
N ASP A 464 -65.18 -36.30 -14.46
CA ASP A 464 -66.50 -36.40 -15.10
C ASP A 464 -66.44 -37.17 -16.44
N ASN A 465 -65.40 -36.94 -17.24
CA ASN A 465 -65.16 -37.68 -18.48
C ASN A 465 -64.96 -39.19 -18.23
N ILE A 466 -64.26 -39.56 -17.16
CA ILE A 466 -64.04 -40.96 -16.76
C ILE A 466 -65.35 -41.61 -16.28
N ILE A 467 -66.17 -40.88 -15.50
CA ILE A 467 -67.50 -41.35 -15.06
C ILE A 467 -68.39 -41.65 -16.27
N SER A 468 -68.45 -40.75 -17.25
CA SER A 468 -69.25 -40.94 -18.47
C SER A 468 -68.83 -42.15 -19.31
N GLN A 469 -67.52 -42.48 -19.32
CA GLN A 469 -67.01 -43.70 -19.94
C GLN A 469 -67.47 -44.96 -19.19
N TYR A 470 -67.41 -44.98 -17.86
CA TYR A 470 -67.88 -46.12 -17.07
C TYR A 470 -69.39 -46.35 -17.19
N GLU A 471 -70.22 -45.30 -17.21
CA GLU A 471 -71.67 -45.42 -17.45
C GLU A 471 -71.97 -46.06 -18.81
N SER A 472 -71.21 -45.69 -19.85
CA SER A 472 -71.32 -46.29 -21.19
C SER A 472 -70.89 -47.76 -21.20
N GLN A 473 -69.86 -48.13 -20.42
CA GLN A 473 -69.39 -49.51 -20.29
C GLN A 473 -70.45 -50.40 -19.59
N ILE A 474 -71.05 -49.91 -18.50
CA ILE A 474 -72.07 -50.63 -17.73
C ILE A 474 -73.31 -50.94 -18.60
N ARG A 475 -73.77 -49.98 -19.42
CA ARG A 475 -74.89 -50.20 -20.35
C ARG A 475 -74.61 -51.29 -21.38
N ARG A 476 -73.37 -51.46 -21.85
CA ARG A 476 -72.99 -52.53 -22.79
C ARG A 476 -72.97 -53.90 -22.11
N ASN A 477 -72.37 -53.99 -20.93
CA ASN A 477 -72.24 -55.26 -20.20
C ASN A 477 -73.60 -55.88 -19.85
N ASN A 478 -74.60 -55.08 -19.47
CA ASN A 478 -75.94 -55.60 -19.18
C ASN A 478 -76.62 -56.27 -20.39
N VAL A 479 -76.42 -55.74 -21.60
CA VAL A 479 -77.01 -56.29 -22.84
C VAL A 479 -76.40 -57.65 -23.21
N ASP A 480 -75.14 -57.91 -22.87
CA ASP A 480 -74.48 -59.20 -23.17
C ASP A 480 -74.78 -60.28 -22.10
N ILE A 481 -75.10 -59.88 -20.86
CA ILE A 481 -75.55 -60.81 -19.81
C ILE A 481 -76.90 -61.44 -20.19
N GLU A 482 -77.87 -60.65 -20.64
CA GLU A 482 -79.20 -61.15 -21.06
C GLU A 482 -79.12 -62.19 -22.18
N LYS A 483 -78.18 -62.03 -23.12
CA LYS A 483 -77.98 -63.00 -24.22
C LYS A 483 -77.43 -64.34 -23.73
N ARG A 484 -76.41 -64.32 -22.86
CA ARG A 484 -75.74 -65.55 -22.41
C ARG A 484 -76.64 -66.43 -21.55
N GLN A 485 -77.60 -65.84 -20.82
CA GLN A 485 -78.57 -66.59 -20.03
C GLN A 485 -79.47 -67.50 -20.91
N SER A 486 -79.78 -67.09 -22.15
CA SER A 486 -80.65 -67.83 -23.09
C SER A 486 -80.04 -69.16 -23.61
N ASP A 487 -78.71 -69.27 -23.64
CA ASP A 487 -78.04 -70.39 -24.32
C ASP A 487 -77.67 -71.53 -23.37
N VAL A 488 -77.55 -71.25 -22.06
CA VAL A 488 -77.32 -72.26 -21.02
C VAL A 488 -78.51 -73.24 -20.91
N ASP A 489 -79.74 -72.72 -20.97
CA ASP A 489 -80.97 -73.53 -20.85
C ASP A 489 -81.18 -74.53 -22.01
N LYS A 490 -80.52 -74.29 -23.17
CA LYS A 490 -80.64 -75.17 -24.35
C LYS A 490 -79.69 -76.36 -24.31
N LEU A 491 -78.55 -76.25 -23.62
CA LEU A 491 -77.53 -77.30 -23.58
C LEU A 491 -77.84 -78.39 -22.54
N ASN A 492 -78.41 -78.01 -21.39
CA ASN A 492 -78.75 -78.96 -20.33
C ASN A 492 -79.77 -80.04 -20.77
N ARG A 493 -80.61 -79.78 -21.78
CA ARG A 493 -81.59 -80.75 -22.29
C ARG A 493 -81.01 -81.86 -23.18
N LYS A 494 -79.77 -81.73 -23.66
CA LYS A 494 -79.15 -82.72 -24.57
C LYS A 494 -78.20 -83.70 -23.87
N TYR A 495 -77.94 -83.50 -22.59
CA TYR A 495 -76.99 -84.33 -21.84
C TYR A 495 -77.64 -85.61 -21.28
N ASP A 496 -78.93 -85.56 -20.94
CA ASP A 496 -79.65 -86.67 -20.31
C ASP A 496 -80.01 -87.82 -21.28
N GLU A 497 -79.98 -87.60 -22.60
CA GLU A 497 -80.46 -88.57 -23.60
C GLU A 497 -79.44 -89.66 -24.02
N LEU A 498 -78.15 -89.55 -23.67
CA LEU A 498 -77.09 -90.39 -24.25
C LEU A 498 -76.32 -91.31 -23.28
N THR A 499 -76.69 -91.36 -21.99
CA THR A 499 -75.92 -92.07 -20.96
C THR A 499 -76.45 -93.48 -20.63
N SER A 500 -77.27 -94.11 -21.48
CA SER A 500 -78.00 -95.35 -21.16
C SER A 500 -77.89 -96.48 -22.20
N ALA A 501 -76.71 -96.74 -22.78
CA ALA A 501 -76.53 -97.83 -23.76
C ALA A 501 -75.21 -98.64 -23.65
N GLN A 502 -75.22 -99.61 -22.71
CA GLN A 502 -74.58 -100.94 -22.78
C GLN A 502 -73.05 -101.15 -22.61
N ASN A 503 -72.75 -102.25 -21.92
CA ASN A 503 -71.43 -102.87 -21.64
C ASN A 503 -71.32 -104.26 -22.31
N GLY A 504 -70.08 -104.71 -22.59
CA GLY A 504 -69.65 -106.13 -22.71
C GLY A 504 -70.09 -106.94 -23.96
N GLU A 505 -69.54 -108.12 -24.28
CA GLU A 505 -68.29 -108.81 -23.87
C GLU A 505 -68.00 -110.06 -24.77
N GLU A 506 -66.71 -110.35 -25.01
CA GLU A 506 -66.01 -111.66 -25.24
C GLU A 506 -66.16 -112.66 -26.45
N TYR A 507 -65.09 -112.69 -27.27
CA TYR A 507 -64.22 -113.76 -27.86
C TYR A 507 -64.75 -114.92 -28.76
N GLY A 508 -65.14 -114.62 -30.02
CA GLY A 508 -65.28 -115.57 -31.17
C GLY A 508 -64.53 -115.13 -32.46
N PRO A 509 -64.18 -115.99 -33.45
CA PRO A 509 -63.10 -115.86 -34.47
C PRO A 509 -62.63 -114.49 -35.01
N LEU A 510 -63.54 -113.51 -35.13
CA LEU A 510 -63.22 -112.07 -35.08
C LEU A 510 -62.24 -111.69 -33.96
N GLU A 511 -62.02 -112.55 -32.97
CA GLU A 511 -61.22 -112.37 -31.77
C GLU A 511 -59.98 -113.24 -31.67
N ARG A 512 -59.75 -114.10 -32.67
CA ARG A 512 -58.38 -114.36 -33.10
C ARG A 512 -57.87 -113.19 -33.96
N LYS A 513 -58.77 -112.54 -34.74
CA LYS A 513 -58.45 -111.29 -35.46
C LYS A 513 -58.31 -110.11 -34.49
N ILE A 514 -59.15 -109.97 -33.47
CA ILE A 514 -59.03 -108.97 -32.40
C ILE A 514 -57.86 -109.33 -31.50
N ARG A 515 -57.49 -110.59 -31.20
CA ARG A 515 -56.18 -110.86 -30.57
C ARG A 515 -54.97 -110.48 -31.43
N GLN A 516 -55.05 -110.63 -32.75
CA GLN A 516 -53.97 -110.22 -33.66
C GLN A 516 -53.93 -108.69 -33.83
N ILE A 517 -55.09 -108.03 -33.84
CA ILE A 517 -55.23 -106.57 -33.81
C ILE A 517 -54.89 -106.03 -32.42
N GLN A 518 -55.13 -106.75 -31.33
CA GLN A 518 -54.75 -106.43 -29.95
C GLN A 518 -53.28 -106.65 -29.73
N SER A 519 -52.64 -107.62 -30.38
CA SER A 519 -51.18 -107.73 -30.39
C SER A 519 -50.57 -106.57 -31.17
N LYS A 520 -51.20 -106.13 -32.28
CA LYS A 520 -50.81 -104.90 -32.99
C LYS A 520 -51.14 -103.62 -32.23
N ILE A 521 -52.23 -103.58 -31.45
CA ILE A 521 -52.60 -102.48 -30.57
C ILE A 521 -51.66 -102.47 -29.39
N GLN A 522 -51.34 -103.58 -28.73
CA GLN A 522 -50.33 -103.66 -27.67
C GLN A 522 -48.94 -103.28 -28.15
N LEU A 523 -48.55 -103.67 -29.37
CA LEU A 523 -47.31 -103.19 -29.99
C LEU A 523 -47.40 -101.69 -30.29
N SER A 524 -48.53 -101.22 -30.83
CA SER A 524 -48.79 -99.79 -31.04
C SER A 524 -48.76 -99.01 -29.73
N ASP A 525 -49.34 -99.56 -28.66
CA ASP A 525 -49.50 -99.01 -27.32
C ASP A 525 -48.14 -98.93 -26.64
N GLN A 526 -47.32 -100.00 -26.76
CA GLN A 526 -45.91 -99.98 -26.39
C GLN A 526 -45.14 -98.92 -27.17
N THR A 527 -45.28 -98.84 -28.50
CA THR A 527 -44.60 -97.78 -29.27
C THR A 527 -45.14 -96.38 -28.93
N THR A 528 -46.42 -96.20 -28.57
CA THR A 528 -46.93 -94.92 -28.08
C THR A 528 -46.52 -94.63 -26.65
N ALA A 529 -46.31 -95.63 -25.79
CA ALA A 529 -45.78 -95.46 -24.45
C ALA A 529 -44.28 -95.12 -24.50
N GLU A 530 -43.52 -95.75 -25.40
CA GLU A 530 -42.14 -95.39 -25.73
C GLU A 530 -42.06 -93.98 -26.33
N ASN A 531 -42.91 -93.65 -27.30
CA ASN A 531 -43.00 -92.30 -27.86
C ASN A 531 -43.48 -91.26 -26.83
N GLN A 532 -44.37 -91.62 -25.89
CA GLN A 532 -44.76 -90.77 -24.77
C GLN A 532 -43.62 -90.61 -23.76
N ALA A 533 -42.83 -91.65 -23.48
CA ALA A 533 -41.65 -91.55 -22.63
C ALA A 533 -40.55 -90.68 -23.27
N ILE A 534 -40.34 -90.82 -24.59
CA ILE A 534 -39.45 -89.96 -25.38
C ILE A 534 -39.99 -88.52 -25.40
N TRP A 535 -41.29 -88.32 -25.58
CA TRP A 535 -41.92 -87.00 -25.56
C TRP A 535 -41.84 -86.36 -24.17
N LEU A 536 -42.13 -87.08 -23.08
CA LEU A 536 -41.97 -86.61 -21.71
C LEU A 536 -40.52 -86.27 -21.38
N LYS A 537 -39.56 -87.06 -21.89
CA LYS A 537 -38.13 -86.75 -21.79
C LYS A 537 -37.77 -85.47 -22.56
N LYS A 538 -38.30 -85.29 -23.78
CA LYS A 538 -38.12 -84.06 -24.56
C LYS A 538 -38.81 -82.85 -23.92
N GLN A 539 -39.95 -83.04 -23.26
CA GLN A 539 -40.66 -82.02 -22.51
C GLN A 539 -39.90 -81.62 -21.24
N THR A 540 -39.28 -82.57 -20.54
CA THR A 540 -38.41 -82.26 -19.39
C THR A 540 -37.09 -81.61 -19.80
N GLU A 541 -36.48 -82.05 -20.91
CA GLU A 541 -35.35 -81.35 -21.54
C GLU A 541 -35.73 -79.91 -21.95
N LEU A 542 -36.92 -79.69 -22.51
CA LEU A 542 -37.43 -78.37 -22.89
C LEU A 542 -37.68 -77.48 -21.66
N VAL A 543 -38.33 -77.99 -20.60
CA VAL A 543 -38.53 -77.23 -19.34
C VAL A 543 -37.20 -76.92 -18.64
N ALA A 544 -36.19 -77.80 -18.74
CA ALA A 544 -34.85 -77.52 -18.24
C ALA A 544 -34.15 -76.41 -19.05
N LEU A 545 -34.30 -76.42 -20.37
CA LEU A 545 -33.79 -75.35 -21.26
C LEU A 545 -34.53 -74.03 -21.04
N GLU A 546 -35.84 -74.04 -20.84
CA GLU A 546 -36.67 -72.87 -20.55
C GLU A 546 -36.22 -72.21 -19.24
N LYS A 547 -36.08 -72.99 -18.16
CA LYS A 547 -35.49 -72.51 -16.89
C LYS A 547 -34.08 -71.95 -17.05
N SER A 548 -33.23 -72.61 -17.83
CA SER A 548 -31.88 -72.09 -18.11
C SER A 548 -31.91 -70.78 -18.90
N CYS A 549 -32.87 -70.61 -19.82
CA CYS A 549 -33.09 -69.34 -20.51
C CYS A 549 -33.57 -68.24 -19.57
N ASP A 550 -34.49 -68.55 -18.65
CA ASP A 550 -34.96 -67.61 -17.62
C ASP A 550 -33.83 -67.19 -16.67
N GLU A 551 -33.02 -68.13 -16.17
CA GLU A 551 -31.83 -67.86 -15.36
C GLU A 551 -30.82 -66.95 -16.09
N ILE A 552 -30.58 -67.20 -17.37
CA ILE A 552 -29.71 -66.36 -18.22
C ILE A 552 -30.34 -64.97 -18.41
N GLN A 553 -31.67 -64.87 -18.55
CA GLN A 553 -32.38 -63.61 -18.72
C GLN A 553 -32.38 -62.77 -17.43
N GLU A 554 -32.56 -63.38 -16.26
CA GLU A 554 -32.37 -62.74 -14.96
C GLU A 554 -30.92 -62.26 -14.76
N ALA A 555 -29.93 -63.10 -15.09
CA ALA A 555 -28.53 -62.71 -15.04
C ALA A 555 -28.22 -61.51 -15.97
N ASN A 556 -28.78 -61.50 -17.19
CA ASN A 556 -28.62 -60.43 -18.17
C ASN A 556 -29.28 -59.12 -17.69
N THR A 557 -30.51 -59.16 -17.16
CA THR A 557 -31.16 -57.96 -16.60
C THR A 557 -30.41 -57.41 -15.38
N SER A 558 -29.89 -58.28 -14.51
CA SER A 558 -29.00 -57.90 -13.41
C SER A 558 -27.71 -57.23 -13.90
N GLN A 559 -27.06 -57.81 -14.91
CA GLN A 559 -25.86 -57.21 -15.53
C GLN A 559 -26.16 -55.86 -16.20
N GLN A 560 -27.30 -55.70 -16.87
CA GLN A 560 -27.74 -54.41 -17.42
C GLN A 560 -27.95 -53.36 -16.32
N ALA A 561 -28.57 -53.74 -15.19
CA ALA A 561 -28.72 -52.86 -14.04
C ALA A 561 -27.35 -52.46 -13.45
N HIS A 562 -26.41 -53.40 -13.31
CA HIS A 562 -25.04 -53.13 -12.89
C HIS A 562 -24.31 -52.18 -13.85
N ILE A 563 -24.42 -52.38 -15.17
CA ILE A 563 -23.86 -51.49 -16.20
C ILE A 563 -24.46 -50.08 -16.08
N ALA A 564 -25.76 -49.96 -15.89
CA ALA A 564 -26.42 -48.67 -15.70
C ALA A 564 -25.94 -47.94 -14.43
N VAL A 565 -25.77 -48.65 -13.31
CA VAL A 565 -25.20 -48.10 -12.06
C VAL A 565 -23.74 -47.69 -12.26
N LEU A 566 -22.93 -48.50 -12.93
CA LEU A 566 -21.52 -48.19 -13.21
C LEU A 566 -21.39 -47.00 -14.17
N SER A 567 -22.24 -46.87 -15.19
CA SER A 567 -22.27 -45.68 -16.05
C SER A 567 -22.63 -44.43 -15.24
N ARG A 568 -23.69 -44.47 -14.41
CA ARG A 568 -24.06 -43.34 -13.55
C ARG A 568 -22.93 -42.97 -12.56
N LYS A 569 -22.22 -43.95 -12.01
CA LYS A 569 -21.02 -43.71 -11.17
C LYS A 569 -19.89 -43.05 -11.96
N ARG A 570 -19.55 -43.57 -13.14
CA ARG A 570 -18.55 -43.01 -14.07
C ARG A 570 -18.88 -41.57 -14.49
N ASP A 571 -20.15 -41.29 -14.73
CA ASP A 571 -20.59 -39.97 -15.19
C ASP A 571 -20.63 -38.97 -14.03
N ARG A 572 -20.99 -39.41 -12.82
CA ARG A 572 -20.80 -38.62 -11.58
C ARG A 572 -19.32 -38.32 -11.32
N THR A 573 -18.42 -39.30 -11.42
CA THR A 573 -16.98 -39.06 -11.17
C THR A 573 -16.35 -38.20 -12.26
N ARG A 574 -16.76 -38.31 -13.53
CA ARG A 574 -16.36 -37.37 -14.60
C ARG A 574 -16.83 -35.95 -14.33
N ASN A 575 -18.08 -35.77 -13.90
CA ASN A 575 -18.60 -34.44 -13.57
C ASN A 575 -17.88 -33.84 -12.36
N GLN A 576 -17.52 -34.65 -11.36
CA GLN A 576 -16.69 -34.22 -10.24
C GLN A 576 -15.26 -33.85 -10.70
N LEU A 577 -14.64 -34.66 -11.56
CA LEU A 577 -13.33 -34.38 -12.15
C LEU A 577 -13.35 -33.04 -12.91
N ALA A 578 -14.31 -32.85 -13.82
CA ALA A 578 -14.44 -31.62 -14.59
C ALA A 578 -14.76 -30.39 -13.73
N ALA A 579 -15.40 -30.56 -12.57
CA ALA A 579 -15.57 -29.50 -11.58
C ALA A 579 -14.25 -29.17 -10.88
N THR A 580 -13.47 -30.18 -10.46
CA THR A 580 -12.14 -29.98 -9.86
C THR A 580 -11.13 -29.40 -10.85
N GLU A 581 -11.17 -29.77 -12.13
CA GLU A 581 -10.33 -29.21 -13.18
C GLU A 581 -10.62 -27.71 -13.39
N LYS A 582 -11.89 -27.31 -13.41
CA LYS A 582 -12.29 -25.89 -13.46
C LYS A 582 -11.86 -25.11 -12.22
N GLU A 583 -11.89 -25.73 -11.04
CA GLU A 583 -11.45 -25.08 -9.81
C GLU A 583 -9.92 -24.94 -9.76
N ILE A 584 -9.18 -25.94 -10.22
CA ILE A 584 -7.73 -25.86 -10.44
C ILE A 584 -7.40 -24.76 -11.46
N GLU A 585 -8.17 -24.61 -12.54
CA GLU A 585 -7.95 -23.55 -13.52
C GLU A 585 -8.23 -22.15 -12.94
N ARG A 586 -9.29 -21.99 -12.13
CA ARG A 586 -9.55 -20.75 -11.36
C ARG A 586 -8.42 -20.42 -10.39
N LEU A 587 -7.98 -21.38 -9.60
CA LEU A 587 -6.86 -21.21 -8.67
C LEU A 587 -5.57 -20.86 -9.42
N ASN A 588 -5.30 -21.47 -10.58
CA ASN A 588 -4.17 -21.10 -11.44
C ASN A 588 -4.29 -19.69 -12.06
N ILE A 589 -5.49 -19.19 -12.30
CA ILE A 589 -5.71 -17.79 -12.69
C ILE A 589 -5.46 -16.86 -11.49
N GLN A 590 -5.96 -17.21 -10.31
CA GLN A 590 -5.75 -16.44 -9.08
C GLN A 590 -4.27 -16.39 -8.66
N ILE A 591 -3.54 -17.51 -8.73
CA ILE A 591 -2.10 -17.57 -8.49
C ILE A 591 -1.35 -16.66 -9.48
N ARG A 592 -1.72 -16.66 -10.76
CA ARG A 592 -1.12 -15.76 -11.76
C ARG A 592 -1.45 -14.28 -11.53
N LEU A 593 -2.60 -13.96 -10.94
CA LEU A 593 -2.92 -12.59 -10.51
C LEU A 593 -2.08 -12.19 -9.30
N LEU A 594 -2.03 -13.03 -8.25
CA LEU A 594 -1.20 -12.81 -7.06
C LEU A 594 0.29 -12.72 -7.40
N GLN A 595 0.79 -13.50 -8.36
CA GLN A 595 2.16 -13.38 -8.85
C GLN A 595 2.42 -12.03 -9.53
N ARG A 596 1.48 -11.52 -10.34
CA ARG A 596 1.59 -10.18 -10.94
C ARG A 596 1.52 -9.07 -9.90
N GLU A 597 0.65 -9.21 -8.90
CA GLU A 597 0.57 -8.28 -7.77
C GLU A 597 1.85 -8.30 -6.94
N MET A 598 2.42 -9.48 -6.67
CA MET A 598 3.71 -9.64 -5.99
C MET A 598 4.86 -9.04 -6.80
N SER A 599 4.89 -9.21 -8.13
CA SER A 599 5.86 -8.52 -9.00
C SER A 599 5.68 -7.01 -8.96
N ARG A 600 4.44 -6.50 -9.03
CA ARG A 600 4.15 -5.06 -8.95
C ARG A 600 4.54 -4.48 -7.59
N LEU A 601 4.24 -5.19 -6.50
CA LEU A 601 4.66 -4.81 -5.15
C LEU A 601 6.18 -4.87 -5.00
N GLY A 602 6.86 -5.83 -5.63
CA GLY A 602 8.32 -5.89 -5.71
C GLY A 602 8.95 -4.73 -6.51
N GLU A 603 8.32 -4.31 -7.61
CA GLU A 603 8.70 -3.10 -8.36
C GLU A 603 8.46 -1.83 -7.55
N GLN A 604 7.32 -1.73 -6.84
CA GLN A 604 7.03 -0.60 -5.95
C GLN A 604 7.98 -0.56 -4.74
N LEU A 605 8.34 -1.72 -4.18
CA LEU A 605 9.31 -1.84 -3.09
C LEU A 605 10.72 -1.48 -3.56
N SER A 606 11.17 -1.96 -4.73
CA SER A 606 12.50 -1.61 -5.26
C SER A 606 12.58 -0.14 -5.66
N ALA A 607 11.50 0.45 -6.20
CA ALA A 607 11.39 1.88 -6.43
C ALA A 607 11.42 2.66 -5.11
N SER A 608 10.70 2.21 -4.07
CA SER A 608 10.67 2.83 -2.74
C SER A 608 12.04 2.79 -2.05
N VAL A 609 12.74 1.64 -2.12
CA VAL A 609 14.12 1.50 -1.65
C VAL A 609 15.08 2.36 -2.47
N GLY A 610 14.89 2.48 -3.79
CA GLY A 610 15.64 3.39 -4.64
C GLY A 610 15.46 4.86 -4.23
N THR A 611 14.22 5.30 -4.00
CA THR A 611 13.96 6.65 -3.48
C THR A 611 14.46 6.86 -2.06
N GLY A 612 14.40 5.84 -1.21
CA GLY A 612 14.97 5.86 0.14
C GLY A 612 16.48 6.02 0.13
N ASN A 613 17.18 5.26 -0.72
CA ASN A 613 18.62 5.37 -0.91
C ASN A 613 19.00 6.75 -1.45
N ASN A 614 18.26 7.30 -2.43
CA ASN A 614 18.49 8.65 -2.94
C ASN A 614 18.26 9.74 -1.86
N LEU A 615 17.31 9.53 -0.95
CA LEU A 615 17.08 10.42 0.20
C LEU A 615 18.18 10.30 1.26
N ILE A 616 18.68 9.08 1.51
CA ILE A 616 19.82 8.85 2.40
C ILE A 616 21.09 9.49 1.84
N GLU A 617 21.38 9.29 0.54
CA GLU A 617 22.51 9.93 -0.15
C GLU A 617 22.35 11.46 -0.19
N GLY A 618 21.13 11.95 -0.43
CA GLY A 618 20.79 13.37 -0.33
C GLY A 618 21.03 13.95 1.06
N ASN A 619 20.62 13.25 2.12
CA ASN A 619 20.86 13.64 3.50
C ASN A 619 22.35 13.61 3.85
N ILE A 620 23.11 12.58 3.43
CA ILE A 620 24.56 12.51 3.66
C ILE A 620 25.27 13.69 2.97
N ASN A 621 24.87 14.03 1.75
CA ASN A 621 25.42 15.19 1.03
C ASN A 621 25.03 16.52 1.71
N PHE A 622 23.81 16.63 2.22
CA PHE A 622 23.33 17.82 2.94
C PHE A 622 23.98 17.96 4.33
N GLU A 623 24.19 16.87 5.05
CA GLU A 623 24.97 16.84 6.30
C GLU A 623 26.43 17.24 6.04
N ALA A 624 27.04 16.75 4.95
CA ALA A 624 28.38 17.18 4.54
C ALA A 624 28.43 18.67 4.17
N GLU A 625 27.40 19.20 3.49
CA GLU A 625 27.28 20.63 3.19
C GLU A 625 27.08 21.48 4.45
N ILE A 626 26.26 21.02 5.41
CA ILE A 626 26.09 21.66 6.71
C ILE A 626 27.42 21.67 7.48
N LEU A 627 28.13 20.55 7.55
CA LEU A 627 29.43 20.44 8.25
C LEU A 627 30.49 21.35 7.61
N GLU A 628 30.54 21.41 6.28
CA GLU A 628 31.46 22.30 5.55
C GLU A 628 31.09 23.79 5.73
N ASN A 629 29.79 24.13 5.76
CA ASN A 629 29.34 25.49 6.04
C ASN A 629 29.58 25.87 7.51
N LEU A 630 29.43 24.94 8.45
CA LEU A 630 29.74 25.13 9.87
C LEU A 630 31.26 25.34 10.04
N ARG A 631 32.09 24.52 9.42
CA ARG A 631 33.55 24.70 9.36
C ARG A 631 33.96 26.08 8.81
N LYS A 632 33.32 26.54 7.72
CA LYS A 632 33.56 27.89 7.19
C LYS A 632 33.16 28.99 8.17
N LYS A 633 32.06 28.80 8.91
CA LYS A 633 31.64 29.76 9.95
C LYS A 633 32.55 29.74 11.18
N GLU A 634 33.11 28.58 11.54
CA GLU A 634 34.18 28.49 12.54
C GLU A 634 35.46 29.21 12.07
N GLU A 635 35.85 29.05 10.81
CA GLU A 635 37.02 29.74 10.22
C GLU A 635 36.80 31.27 10.12
N GLU A 636 35.62 31.71 9.70
CA GLU A 636 35.23 33.13 9.75
C GLU A 636 35.23 33.67 11.20
N SER A 637 34.66 32.92 12.16
CA SER A 637 34.62 33.30 13.57
C SER A 637 36.03 33.42 14.15
N ALA A 638 36.89 32.43 13.95
CA ALA A 638 38.30 32.46 14.37
C ALA A 638 39.06 33.63 13.71
N SER A 639 38.80 33.93 12.44
CA SER A 639 39.36 35.13 11.79
C SER A 639 38.88 36.43 12.42
N THR A 640 37.61 36.51 12.86
CA THR A 640 37.12 37.68 13.60
C THR A 640 37.68 37.77 15.02
N GLU A 641 37.83 36.66 15.73
CA GLU A 641 38.47 36.61 17.05
C GLU A 641 39.94 37.07 16.97
N MET A 642 40.71 36.58 16.00
CA MET A 642 42.09 37.05 15.76
C MET A 642 42.15 38.56 15.49
N LYS A 643 41.19 39.13 14.75
CA LYS A 643 41.11 40.59 14.52
C LYS A 643 40.73 41.35 15.79
N ILE A 644 39.85 40.79 16.63
CA ILE A 644 39.49 41.37 17.92
C ILE A 644 40.70 41.35 18.87
N GLU A 645 41.47 40.27 18.88
CA GLU A 645 42.72 40.14 19.66
C GLU A 645 43.79 41.13 19.15
N GLU A 646 43.95 41.27 17.83
CA GLU A 646 44.84 42.28 17.23
C GLU A 646 44.43 43.72 17.61
N VAL A 647 43.14 44.05 17.53
CA VAL A 647 42.62 45.37 17.95
C VAL A 647 42.73 45.57 19.47
N ALA A 648 42.57 44.52 20.27
CA ALA A 648 42.77 44.58 21.71
C ALA A 648 44.24 44.84 22.08
N GLN A 649 45.18 44.20 21.37
CA GLN A 649 46.62 44.46 21.51
C GLN A 649 46.97 45.88 21.08
N GLN A 650 46.50 46.33 19.90
CA GLN A 650 46.70 47.71 19.44
C GLN A 650 46.16 48.74 20.45
N ARG A 651 45.02 48.46 21.10
CA ARG A 651 44.46 49.30 22.16
C ARG A 651 45.33 49.29 23.42
N GLU A 652 45.91 48.16 23.80
CA GLU A 652 46.82 48.07 24.95
C GLU A 652 48.15 48.79 24.67
N ASP A 653 48.71 48.63 23.48
CA ASP A 653 49.89 49.36 23.00
C ASP A 653 49.63 50.87 23.02
N LEU A 654 48.51 51.34 22.46
CA LEU A 654 48.10 52.75 22.51
C LEU A 654 47.86 53.27 23.94
N ALA A 655 47.34 52.43 24.85
CA ALA A 655 47.20 52.80 26.26
C ALA A 655 48.55 52.91 26.97
N GLN A 656 49.53 52.06 26.60
CA GLN A 656 50.90 52.18 27.08
C GLN A 656 51.59 53.44 26.52
N GLU A 657 51.46 53.72 25.22
CA GLU A 657 51.94 54.97 24.61
C GLU A 657 51.32 56.19 25.30
N LEU A 658 50.01 56.17 25.56
CA LEU A 658 49.33 57.24 26.28
C LEU A 658 49.91 57.43 27.69
N MET A 659 50.10 56.36 28.48
CA MET A 659 50.78 56.44 29.78
C MET A 659 52.22 56.98 29.68
N GLU A 660 52.95 56.68 28.61
CA GLU A 660 54.29 57.24 28.36
C GLU A 660 54.24 58.74 28.01
N THR A 661 53.24 59.18 27.23
CA THR A 661 53.01 60.61 26.98
C THR A 661 52.59 61.37 28.24
N GLU A 662 51.73 60.80 29.10
CA GLU A 662 51.35 61.39 30.38
C GLU A 662 52.55 61.53 31.33
N ARG A 663 53.41 60.51 31.39
CA ARG A 663 54.70 60.59 32.13
C ARG A 663 55.60 61.70 31.58
N ALA A 664 55.64 61.87 30.26
CA ALA A 664 56.39 62.96 29.63
C ALA A 664 55.78 64.33 29.96
N ILE A 665 54.45 64.47 29.92
CA ILE A 665 53.73 65.69 30.32
C ILE A 665 54.04 66.04 31.78
N MET A 666 53.87 65.11 32.72
CA MET A 666 54.21 65.35 34.14
C MET A 666 55.68 65.76 34.33
N MET A 667 56.61 65.18 33.58
CA MET A 667 58.02 65.56 33.61
C MET A 667 58.24 67.00 33.11
N TRP A 668 57.52 67.42 32.07
CA TRP A 668 57.55 68.80 31.57
C TRP A 668 56.84 69.80 32.49
N GLU A 669 55.71 69.44 33.09
CA GLU A 669 55.03 70.25 34.10
C GLU A 669 55.93 70.48 35.31
N LYS A 670 56.61 69.43 35.80
CA LYS A 670 57.57 69.54 36.91
C LYS A 670 58.77 70.43 36.56
N LYS A 671 59.29 70.35 35.33
CA LYS A 671 60.30 71.29 34.81
C LYS A 671 59.77 72.73 34.74
N LEU A 672 58.53 72.92 34.30
CA LEU A 672 57.88 74.23 34.20
C LEU A 672 57.62 74.84 35.59
N GLN A 673 57.20 74.02 36.56
CA GLN A 673 57.01 74.42 37.93
C GLN A 673 58.34 74.87 38.56
N LEU A 674 59.41 74.07 38.43
CA LEU A 674 60.75 74.46 38.89
C LEU A 674 61.23 75.75 38.21
N ALA A 675 60.94 75.95 36.92
CA ALA A 675 61.27 77.19 36.22
C ALA A 675 60.42 78.40 36.68
N ARG A 676 59.17 78.19 37.10
CA ARG A 676 58.32 79.23 37.72
C ARG A 676 58.81 79.58 39.11
N GLU A 677 59.06 78.60 39.97
CA GLU A 677 59.60 78.78 41.32
C GLU A 677 60.97 79.48 41.26
N MET A 678 61.84 79.09 40.32
CA MET A 678 63.13 79.75 40.09
C MET A 678 62.99 81.18 39.55
N LYS A 679 61.92 81.51 38.82
CA LYS A 679 61.61 82.88 38.37
C LYS A 679 61.01 83.74 39.49
N GLU A 680 60.16 83.15 40.32
CA GLU A 680 59.50 83.82 41.47
C GLU A 680 60.50 84.09 42.60
N ALA A 681 61.49 83.22 42.78
CA ALA A 681 62.67 83.44 43.61
C ALA A 681 63.68 84.47 43.04
N LEU A 682 63.46 84.97 41.82
CA LEU A 682 64.35 85.90 41.10
C LEU A 682 63.65 87.23 40.72
N ASP A 683 62.68 87.68 41.53
CA ASP A 683 62.04 88.99 41.37
C ASP A 683 62.84 90.13 42.07
N PRO A 684 63.38 91.14 41.35
CA PRO A 684 64.23 92.19 41.92
C PRO A 684 63.56 93.17 42.91
N ASN A 685 62.29 92.98 43.29
CA ASN A 685 61.52 93.98 44.06
C ASN A 685 61.08 93.54 45.47
N TYR A 686 61.57 92.39 45.95
CA TYR A 686 61.34 91.92 47.32
C TYR A 686 62.10 92.81 48.33
N GLY A 687 61.38 93.70 49.03
CA GLY A 687 61.93 94.60 50.07
C GLY A 687 61.62 96.10 49.93
N ALA A 688 60.98 96.54 48.83
CA ALA A 688 60.79 97.97 48.55
C ALA A 688 59.77 98.72 49.46
N SER A 689 59.01 97.99 50.30
CA SER A 689 57.98 98.56 51.18
C SER A 689 58.55 99.09 52.51
N GLU A 690 59.47 98.34 53.12
CA GLU A 690 59.97 98.58 54.48
C GLU A 690 60.90 99.82 54.55
N LEU A 691 61.59 100.14 53.46
CA LEU A 691 62.39 101.36 53.32
C LEU A 691 61.56 102.65 53.20
N LYS A 692 60.23 102.55 53.01
CA LYS A 692 59.33 103.70 52.80
C LYS A 692 58.49 104.06 54.03
N SER A 693 58.36 103.15 55.00
CA SER A 693 57.72 103.42 56.30
C SER A 693 58.65 104.18 57.24
N MET A 694 59.90 103.73 57.41
CA MET A 694 60.87 104.34 58.34
C MET A 694 61.16 105.83 58.07
N LYS A 695 60.99 106.33 56.83
CA LYS A 695 61.17 107.76 56.49
C LYS A 695 59.96 108.66 56.79
N LYS A 696 58.80 108.12 57.19
CA LYS A 696 57.57 108.89 57.50
C LYS A 696 57.21 108.95 58.98
N GLU A 697 58.01 108.31 59.83
CA GLU A 697 57.84 108.26 61.29
C GLU A 697 58.59 109.42 61.98
N VAL A 698 59.77 109.79 61.46
CA VAL A 698 60.64 110.86 62.01
C VAL A 698 59.95 112.24 61.98
N SER A 699 59.20 112.58 60.92
CA SER A 699 58.55 113.90 60.79
C SER A 699 57.20 114.05 61.51
N ARG A 700 56.75 113.08 62.32
CA ARG A 700 55.45 113.19 63.04
C ARG A 700 55.56 113.47 64.53
N MET A 701 56.72 113.27 65.14
CA MET A 701 56.88 113.57 66.58
C MET A 701 57.06 115.08 66.84
N GLU A 702 57.56 115.84 65.87
CA GLU A 702 57.81 117.28 66.02
C GLU A 702 56.55 118.15 65.89
N LEU A 703 55.55 117.73 65.10
CA LEU A 703 54.28 118.48 64.95
C LEU A 703 53.25 118.22 66.06
N ARG A 704 53.53 117.31 67.00
CA ARG A 704 52.58 116.88 68.05
C ARG A 704 52.50 117.84 69.25
N LEU A 705 53.37 118.84 69.29
CA LEU A 705 53.47 119.82 70.39
C LEU A 705 52.79 121.17 70.06
N SER A 706 52.42 121.41 68.79
CA SER A 706 51.82 122.66 68.34
C SER A 706 50.31 122.50 68.14
N GLN A 707 49.56 122.71 69.23
CA GLN A 707 48.16 123.18 69.25
C GLN A 707 47.10 122.13 68.80
N ILE A 708 46.38 121.40 69.66
CA ILE A 708 45.99 121.55 71.08
C ILE A 708 45.19 122.84 71.40
N GLU A 709 45.53 123.99 70.80
CA GLU A 709 44.79 125.25 71.00
C GLU A 709 43.65 125.47 70.00
N LYS A 710 43.60 124.71 68.89
CA LYS A 710 42.47 124.72 67.93
C LYS A 710 41.36 123.71 68.24
N GLN A 711 41.40 123.07 69.41
CA GLN A 711 40.37 122.10 69.82
C GLN A 711 39.03 122.75 70.24
N GLN A 712 38.93 124.09 70.30
CA GLN A 712 37.66 124.79 70.58
C GLN A 712 36.76 125.00 69.35
N GLU A 713 37.27 124.87 68.11
CA GLU A 713 36.43 124.95 66.89
C GLU A 713 35.85 123.59 66.44
N ASN A 714 36.32 122.47 67.00
CA ASN A 714 35.92 121.13 66.54
C ASN A 714 34.52 120.69 66.98
N ILE A 715 33.94 121.28 68.04
CA ILE A 715 32.63 120.87 68.59
C ILE A 715 31.50 121.06 67.57
N ILE A 716 31.62 122.04 66.66
CA ILE A 716 30.63 122.26 65.58
C ILE A 716 30.73 121.18 64.48
N LYS A 717 31.90 120.56 64.29
CA LYS A 717 32.09 119.42 63.36
C LYS A 717 31.60 118.09 63.93
N GLU A 718 31.50 117.96 65.26
CA GLU A 718 31.04 116.72 65.90
C GLU A 718 29.55 116.43 65.63
N MET A 719 28.73 117.44 65.36
CA MET A 719 27.33 117.25 64.93
C MET A 719 27.21 116.73 63.48
N GLU A 720 28.05 117.17 62.54
CA GLU A 720 28.12 116.56 61.20
C GLU A 720 28.69 115.14 61.27
N PHE A 721 29.61 114.89 62.20
CA PHE A 721 30.14 113.57 62.48
C PHE A 721 29.08 112.60 63.02
N ALA A 722 27.99 113.05 63.65
CA ALA A 722 26.92 112.17 64.14
C ALA A 722 26.12 111.52 62.99
N LEU A 723 25.86 112.24 61.89
CA LEU A 723 25.23 111.70 60.69
C LEU A 723 26.14 110.70 59.96
N LEU A 724 27.42 111.05 59.79
CA LEU A 724 28.42 110.10 59.26
C LEU A 724 28.61 108.90 60.19
N ARG A 725 28.46 109.06 61.51
CA ARG A 725 28.51 107.97 62.48
C ARG A 725 27.28 107.08 62.39
N ARG A 726 26.08 107.59 62.05
CA ARG A 726 24.91 106.76 61.70
C ARG A 726 25.15 105.98 60.41
N GLU A 727 25.71 106.59 59.37
CA GLU A 727 26.05 105.91 58.12
C GLU A 727 27.12 104.82 58.36
N THR A 728 28.15 105.12 59.16
CA THR A 728 29.16 104.16 59.62
C THR A 728 28.58 103.10 60.58
N ILE A 729 27.45 103.35 61.26
CA ILE A 729 26.74 102.39 62.11
C ILE A 729 25.77 101.52 61.30
N ALA A 730 25.22 101.99 60.18
CA ALA A 730 24.52 101.15 59.21
C ALA A 730 25.51 100.19 58.51
N ASP A 731 26.64 100.72 58.01
CA ASP A 731 27.72 99.91 57.44
C ASP A 731 28.39 98.99 58.47
N ARG A 732 28.46 99.39 59.76
CA ARG A 732 28.86 98.47 60.84
C ARG A 732 27.77 97.51 61.25
N GLY A 733 26.48 97.83 61.13
CA GLY A 733 25.38 96.88 61.35
C GLY A 733 25.43 95.71 60.37
N ALA A 734 25.78 96.00 59.12
CA ALA A 734 26.06 95.00 58.08
C ALA A 734 27.33 94.15 58.34
N VAL A 735 28.22 94.59 59.24
CA VAL A 735 29.49 93.91 59.59
C VAL A 735 29.42 93.22 60.96
N GLN A 736 28.67 93.75 61.93
CA GLN A 736 28.51 93.19 63.27
C GLN A 736 27.70 91.88 63.23
N LYS A 737 26.72 91.77 62.32
CA LYS A 737 26.01 90.51 62.02
C LYS A 737 26.85 89.46 61.26
N ARG A 738 28.15 89.69 61.07
CA ARG A 738 29.09 88.77 60.38
C ARG A 738 30.32 88.35 61.22
N LEU A 739 30.39 88.74 62.50
CA LEU A 739 31.53 88.44 63.37
C LEU A 739 31.11 87.98 64.78
N ASN A 740 30.22 87.00 64.82
CA ASN A 740 30.31 85.84 65.73
C ASN A 740 29.42 84.73 65.14
N LYS A 741 30.04 83.56 64.91
CA LYS A 741 29.66 82.50 63.95
C LYS A 741 29.87 82.82 62.45
N ASP A 742 30.66 81.93 61.85
CA ASP A 742 30.70 81.45 60.45
C ASP A 742 31.39 82.26 59.32
N LYS A 743 32.63 81.81 59.06
CA LYS A 743 33.44 81.82 57.82
C LYS A 743 33.89 83.17 57.22
N THR A 744 35.20 83.34 57.19
CA THR A 744 35.94 84.53 56.75
C THR A 744 35.79 84.82 55.25
N ARG A 745 36.00 86.09 54.86
CA ARG A 745 35.92 86.54 53.45
C ARG A 745 36.96 85.86 52.53
N SER A 746 38.07 85.33 53.06
CA SER A 746 38.99 84.40 52.35
C SER A 746 38.28 83.12 51.93
N ASP A 747 37.42 82.58 52.77
CA ASP A 747 36.82 81.26 52.60
C ASP A 747 35.46 81.37 51.92
N VAL A 748 34.89 82.58 51.89
CA VAL A 748 33.81 82.97 50.98
C VAL A 748 34.35 83.35 49.60
N THR A 749 35.55 83.94 49.43
CA THR A 749 36.14 84.10 48.09
C THR A 749 36.77 82.82 47.58
N LYS A 750 37.40 81.98 48.42
CA LYS A 750 37.77 80.59 48.08
C LYS A 750 36.55 79.70 47.94
N GLY A 751 35.46 79.95 48.66
CA GLY A 751 34.18 79.26 48.49
C GLY A 751 33.48 79.68 47.19
N ILE A 752 33.53 80.96 46.81
CA ILE A 752 33.01 81.45 45.53
C ILE A 752 33.96 81.12 44.37
N THR A 753 35.28 81.02 44.55
CA THR A 753 36.19 80.54 43.49
C THR A 753 36.30 79.02 43.45
N ALA A 754 36.01 78.29 44.53
CA ALA A 754 35.81 76.85 44.53
C ALA A 754 34.44 76.50 43.94
N LEU A 755 33.35 77.18 44.33
CA LEU A 755 32.04 77.01 43.67
C LEU A 755 32.02 77.58 42.25
N ARG A 756 32.80 78.61 41.90
CA ARG A 756 33.02 78.97 40.49
C ARG A 756 33.96 78.01 39.79
N ARG A 757 34.95 77.40 40.44
CA ARG A 757 35.76 76.32 39.84
C ARG A 757 34.99 75.01 39.74
N GLN A 758 34.02 74.76 40.60
CA GLN A 758 33.23 73.54 40.64
C GLN A 758 31.98 73.71 39.76
N ALA A 759 31.40 74.90 39.65
CA ALA A 759 30.44 75.22 38.59
C ALA A 759 31.12 75.44 37.24
N LYS A 760 32.41 75.80 37.17
CA LYS A 760 33.18 75.82 35.91
C LYS A 760 33.77 74.45 35.57
N SER A 761 34.09 73.60 36.55
CA SER A 761 34.43 72.18 36.33
C SER A 761 33.16 71.43 35.95
N LEU A 762 32.04 71.62 36.65
CA LEU A 762 30.74 71.08 36.23
C LEU A 762 30.25 71.66 34.91
N ASN A 763 30.51 72.93 34.57
CA ASN A 763 30.21 73.46 33.24
C ASN A 763 31.24 73.07 32.17
N GLU A 764 32.48 72.74 32.53
CA GLU A 764 33.48 72.17 31.62
C GLU A 764 33.29 70.65 31.49
N GLU A 765 32.69 69.99 32.47
CA GLU A 765 32.27 68.60 32.48
C GLU A 765 30.94 68.47 31.75
N THR A 766 29.93 69.32 31.97
CA THR A 766 28.75 69.35 31.09
C THR A 766 29.09 69.88 29.72
N ALA A 767 30.00 70.85 29.52
CA ALA A 767 30.46 71.17 28.17
C ALA A 767 31.25 70.02 27.53
N LYS A 768 32.03 69.23 28.30
CA LYS A 768 32.66 68.00 27.78
C LYS A 768 31.66 66.89 27.54
N TYR A 769 30.62 66.74 28.35
CA TYR A 769 29.55 65.76 28.14
C TYR A 769 28.62 66.21 27.02
N ASP A 770 28.43 67.51 26.80
CA ASP A 770 27.72 68.09 25.66
C ASP A 770 28.58 68.03 24.39
N GLU A 771 29.90 68.20 24.48
CA GLU A 771 30.85 67.92 23.38
C GLU A 771 30.95 66.42 23.11
N LEU A 772 30.88 65.55 24.13
CA LEU A 772 30.85 64.10 23.98
C LEU A 772 29.51 63.65 23.40
N ILE A 773 28.38 64.22 23.83
CA ILE A 773 27.06 63.97 23.25
C ILE A 773 26.98 64.57 21.84
N GLN A 774 27.61 65.71 21.55
CA GLN A 774 27.72 66.23 20.18
C GLN A 774 28.66 65.40 19.31
N SER A 775 29.74 64.84 19.88
CA SER A 775 30.65 63.90 19.21
C SER A 775 30.00 62.54 19.00
N ASP A 776 29.20 62.05 19.94
CA ASP A 776 28.48 60.78 19.87
C ASP A 776 27.26 60.92 18.96
N THR A 777 26.59 62.07 18.91
CA THR A 777 25.53 62.34 17.92
C THR A 777 26.10 62.71 16.55
N ALA A 778 27.32 63.23 16.46
CA ALA A 778 28.05 63.34 15.19
C ALA A 778 28.50 61.96 14.71
N ALA A 779 29.09 61.13 15.58
CA ALA A 779 29.46 59.75 15.28
C ALA A 779 28.23 58.89 14.97
N GLN A 780 27.09 59.08 15.64
CA GLN A 780 25.82 58.45 15.27
C GLN A 780 25.34 58.93 13.91
N ARG A 781 25.47 60.21 13.56
CA ARG A 781 25.14 60.70 12.21
C ARG A 781 26.11 60.21 11.14
N ASP A 782 27.39 60.06 11.46
CA ASP A 782 28.41 59.53 10.56
C ASP A 782 28.21 58.02 10.37
N ILE A 783 27.84 57.29 11.44
CA ILE A 783 27.42 55.87 11.38
C ILE A 783 26.08 55.72 10.67
N GLU A 784 25.11 56.62 10.87
CA GLU A 784 23.84 56.64 10.12
C GLU A 784 24.11 56.94 8.63
N ALA A 785 25.00 57.88 8.32
CA ALA A 785 25.43 58.18 6.95
C ALA A 785 26.27 57.04 6.35
N GLU A 786 27.06 56.31 7.14
CA GLU A 786 27.80 55.12 6.72
C GLU A 786 26.84 53.92 6.52
N ILE A 787 25.79 53.79 7.34
CA ILE A 787 24.69 52.83 7.13
C ILE A 787 23.86 53.21 5.91
N GLU A 788 23.56 54.48 5.66
CA GLU A 788 22.91 54.95 4.44
C GLU A 788 23.79 54.73 3.21
N GLN A 789 25.10 54.95 3.31
CA GLN A 789 26.06 54.62 2.24
C GLN A 789 26.20 53.12 2.03
N LEU A 790 26.28 52.30 3.08
CA LEU A 790 26.37 50.85 2.99
C LEU A 790 25.07 50.23 2.47
N THR A 791 23.90 50.77 2.85
CA THR A 791 22.61 50.35 2.27
C THR A 791 22.44 50.83 0.84
N HIS A 792 22.97 52.01 0.47
CA HIS A 792 23.03 52.45 -0.93
C HIS A 792 24.01 51.59 -1.76
N ILE A 793 25.17 51.23 -1.22
CA ILE A 793 26.16 50.34 -1.85
C ILE A 793 25.61 48.92 -1.96
N MET A 794 24.89 48.41 -0.94
CA MET A 794 24.15 47.15 -1.03
C MET A 794 23.10 47.22 -2.14
N ARG A 795 22.30 48.29 -2.21
CA ARG A 795 21.26 48.45 -3.23
C ARG A 795 21.84 48.58 -4.64
N GLU A 796 22.97 49.28 -4.79
CA GLU A 796 23.74 49.30 -6.04
C GLU A 796 24.37 47.93 -6.36
N SER A 797 24.81 47.18 -5.36
CA SER A 797 25.38 45.84 -5.51
C SER A 797 24.30 44.83 -5.92
N GLU A 798 23.11 44.93 -5.35
CA GLU A 798 21.91 44.17 -5.74
C GLU A 798 21.45 44.54 -7.15
N GLN A 799 21.45 45.83 -7.51
CA GLN A 799 21.17 46.27 -8.89
C GLN A 799 22.23 45.77 -9.87
N LYS A 800 23.53 45.93 -9.58
CA LYS A 800 24.62 45.40 -10.40
C LYS A 800 24.60 43.88 -10.49
N LYS A 801 24.20 43.18 -9.41
CA LYS A 801 23.98 41.73 -9.41
C LYS A 801 22.81 41.34 -10.31
N ALA A 802 21.67 42.03 -10.23
CA ALA A 802 20.53 41.79 -11.11
C ALA A 802 20.85 42.13 -12.58
N GLU A 803 21.63 43.18 -12.84
CA GLU A 803 22.13 43.52 -14.18
C GLU A 803 23.11 42.47 -14.71
N LEU A 804 24.03 41.98 -13.88
CA LEU A 804 24.97 40.92 -14.24
C LEU A 804 24.25 39.58 -14.45
N GLU A 805 23.27 39.22 -13.61
CA GLU A 805 22.43 38.04 -13.81
C GLU A 805 21.60 38.14 -15.10
N ALA A 806 21.07 39.32 -15.42
CA ALA A 806 20.39 39.57 -16.69
C ALA A 806 21.36 39.51 -17.89
N GLN A 807 22.58 40.04 -17.78
CA GLN A 807 23.62 39.92 -18.80
C GLN A 807 24.06 38.46 -18.99
N LEU A 808 24.28 37.72 -17.91
CA LEU A 808 24.69 36.32 -17.94
C LEU A 808 23.59 35.44 -18.55
N LYS A 809 22.31 35.65 -18.18
CA LYS A 809 21.16 35.00 -18.83
C LYS A 809 21.07 35.35 -20.33
N ASN A 810 21.38 36.58 -20.72
CA ASN A 810 21.42 37.00 -22.13
C ASN A 810 22.61 36.38 -22.89
N GLU A 811 23.79 36.25 -22.28
CA GLU A 811 24.94 35.56 -22.87
C GLU A 811 24.72 34.05 -22.96
N GLU A 812 24.08 33.42 -21.98
CA GLU A 812 23.66 32.01 -22.05
C GLU A 812 22.65 31.78 -23.17
N ASN A 813 21.67 32.66 -23.32
CA ASN A 813 20.74 32.63 -24.45
C ASN A 813 21.46 32.80 -25.80
N ALA A 814 22.37 33.78 -25.91
CA ALA A 814 23.17 34.00 -27.11
C ALA A 814 24.08 32.80 -27.43
N LYS A 815 24.69 32.19 -26.42
CA LYS A 815 25.49 30.96 -26.51
C LYS A 815 24.64 29.78 -26.93
N ALA A 816 23.44 29.60 -26.39
CA ALA A 816 22.51 28.54 -26.78
C ALA A 816 22.02 28.71 -28.23
N VAL A 817 21.80 29.95 -28.70
CA VAL A 817 21.48 30.24 -30.10
C VAL A 817 22.69 29.99 -31.00
N ALA A 818 23.89 30.43 -30.61
CA ALA A 818 25.13 30.18 -31.36
C ALA A 818 25.48 28.69 -31.45
N GLN A 819 25.29 27.95 -30.35
CA GLN A 819 25.49 26.50 -30.28
C GLN A 819 24.46 25.74 -31.12
N ALA A 820 23.17 26.12 -31.06
CA ALA A 820 22.16 25.57 -31.97
C ALA A 820 22.43 25.89 -33.45
N ARG A 821 23.03 27.06 -33.75
CA ARG A 821 23.47 27.43 -35.11
C ARG A 821 24.67 26.59 -35.55
N LEU A 822 25.63 26.33 -34.65
CA LEU A 822 26.76 25.41 -34.87
C LEU A 822 26.28 23.98 -35.11
N GLU A 823 25.36 23.47 -34.29
CA GLU A 823 24.74 22.15 -34.47
C GLU A 823 23.98 22.06 -35.79
N LYS A 824 23.19 23.07 -36.17
CA LYS A 824 22.54 23.14 -37.49
C LYS A 824 23.56 23.18 -38.64
N LEU A 825 24.68 23.90 -38.50
CA LEU A 825 25.77 23.91 -39.49
C LEU A 825 26.47 22.55 -39.58
N HIS A 826 26.69 21.87 -38.46
CA HIS A 826 27.25 20.51 -38.41
C HIS A 826 26.26 19.48 -38.99
N GLN A 827 24.96 19.62 -38.74
CA GLN A 827 23.91 18.81 -39.37
C GLN A 827 23.82 19.08 -40.88
N LYS A 828 23.91 20.35 -41.32
CA LYS A 828 23.92 20.76 -42.73
C LYS A 828 25.18 20.22 -43.45
N SER A 829 26.34 20.30 -42.82
CA SER A 829 27.60 19.68 -43.28
C SER A 829 27.49 18.15 -43.36
N ARG A 830 26.93 17.49 -42.34
CA ARG A 830 26.61 16.05 -42.38
C ARG A 830 25.61 15.71 -43.49
N TYR A 831 24.60 16.54 -43.74
CA TYR A 831 23.63 16.33 -44.82
C TYR A 831 24.29 16.43 -46.21
N PHE A 832 25.15 17.43 -46.42
CA PHE A 832 25.94 17.57 -47.64
C PHE A 832 27.01 16.48 -47.81
N GLN A 833 27.54 15.91 -46.72
CA GLN A 833 28.42 14.74 -46.76
C GLN A 833 27.69 13.41 -46.94
N ALA A 834 26.45 13.29 -46.44
CA ALA A 834 25.63 12.08 -46.55
C ALA A 834 24.88 11.97 -47.88
N GLN A 835 24.50 13.09 -48.51
CA GLN A 835 23.93 13.09 -49.86
C GLN A 835 25.00 13.14 -50.95
N GLY A 836 25.42 11.94 -51.38
CA GLY A 836 26.12 11.78 -52.65
C GLY A 836 25.26 12.21 -53.85
N ALA A 837 25.50 13.42 -54.36
CA ALA A 837 25.35 13.84 -55.76
C ALA A 837 24.05 13.45 -56.52
N LYS A 838 22.87 13.49 -55.88
CA LYS A 838 21.58 13.20 -56.57
C LYS A 838 20.41 14.19 -56.33
N THR A 839 20.72 15.49 -56.29
CA THR A 839 19.74 16.56 -56.57
C THR A 839 20.44 17.81 -57.14
N VAL A 840 21.09 17.67 -58.29
CA VAL A 840 21.48 18.85 -59.07
C VAL A 840 20.23 19.41 -59.74
N LEU A 841 19.66 20.47 -59.17
CA LEU A 841 18.65 21.30 -59.84
C LEU A 841 19.32 21.99 -61.03
N LYS A 842 19.14 21.43 -62.25
CA LYS A 842 19.83 21.88 -63.48
C LYS A 842 19.18 23.09 -64.16
N SER A 843 18.33 23.84 -63.47
CA SER A 843 17.70 25.08 -63.98
C SER A 843 17.59 26.11 -62.86
N GLN A 844 17.89 27.36 -63.19
CA GLN A 844 17.75 28.51 -62.28
C GLN A 844 16.30 28.65 -61.80
N ASP A 845 15.33 28.55 -62.70
CA ASP A 845 13.89 28.65 -62.39
C ASP A 845 13.44 27.56 -61.40
N ALA A 846 14.01 26.36 -61.49
CA ALA A 846 13.68 25.25 -60.58
C ALA A 846 14.30 25.45 -59.19
N PHE A 847 15.48 26.08 -59.11
CA PHE A 847 16.06 26.52 -57.84
C PHE A 847 15.26 27.67 -57.23
N GLU A 848 14.89 28.69 -58.01
CA GLU A 848 14.11 29.83 -57.52
C GLU A 848 12.70 29.42 -57.10
N SER A 849 12.03 28.50 -57.81
CA SER A 849 10.74 27.94 -57.39
C SER A 849 10.83 27.11 -56.10
N ALA A 850 11.86 26.27 -55.96
CA ALA A 850 12.11 25.52 -54.72
C ALA A 850 12.46 26.44 -53.54
N PHE A 851 13.29 27.46 -53.77
CA PHE A 851 13.67 28.47 -52.79
C PHE A 851 12.49 29.33 -52.36
N GLN A 852 11.65 29.78 -53.30
CA GLN A 852 10.38 30.46 -53.02
C GLN A 852 9.45 29.59 -52.19
N ASN A 853 9.30 28.28 -52.50
CA ASN A 853 8.48 27.38 -51.70
C ASN A 853 9.01 27.20 -50.26
N VAL A 854 10.32 27.01 -50.07
CA VAL A 854 10.93 26.93 -48.73
C VAL A 854 10.76 28.25 -47.97
N LYS A 855 10.95 29.39 -48.64
CA LYS A 855 10.76 30.71 -48.03
C LYS A 855 9.30 31.04 -47.71
N ASN A 856 8.36 30.53 -48.50
CA ASN A 856 6.93 30.60 -48.20
C ASN A 856 6.56 29.71 -47.01
N GLN A 857 7.16 28.51 -46.88
CA GLN A 857 7.01 27.66 -45.70
C GLN A 857 7.62 28.30 -44.43
N GLU A 858 8.77 28.96 -44.56
CA GLU A 858 9.41 29.73 -43.49
C GLU A 858 8.50 30.89 -43.03
N ASN A 859 7.99 31.69 -43.97
CA ASN A 859 7.04 32.77 -43.68
C ASN A 859 5.73 32.26 -43.06
N GLN A 860 5.22 31.10 -43.50
CA GLN A 860 4.05 30.46 -42.90
C GLN A 860 4.33 30.01 -41.45
N LEU A 861 5.48 29.39 -41.19
CA LEU A 861 5.92 29.02 -39.83
C LEU A 861 6.10 30.25 -38.93
N ILE A 862 6.68 31.34 -39.44
CA ILE A 862 6.79 32.61 -38.72
C ILE A 862 5.40 33.14 -38.38
N SER A 863 4.44 33.14 -39.32
CA SER A 863 3.07 33.58 -39.04
C SER A 863 2.34 32.68 -38.03
N LEU A 864 2.59 31.36 -38.05
CA LEU A 864 2.06 30.44 -37.06
C LEU A 864 2.67 30.66 -35.67
N ILE A 865 3.97 30.96 -35.57
CA ILE A 865 4.63 31.29 -34.30
C ILE A 865 4.11 32.62 -33.75
N ASP A 866 3.87 33.63 -34.61
CA ASP A 866 3.32 34.92 -34.19
C ASP A 866 1.86 34.81 -33.74
N ASN A 867 1.04 34.01 -34.43
CA ASN A 867 -0.33 33.68 -33.98
C ASN A 867 -0.30 32.92 -32.63
N LEU A 868 0.58 31.93 -32.47
CA LEU A 868 0.75 31.19 -31.21
C LEU A 868 1.25 32.08 -30.06
N ALA A 869 2.07 33.11 -30.35
CA ALA A 869 2.50 34.08 -29.36
C ALA A 869 1.37 35.05 -28.96
N GLN A 870 0.42 35.32 -29.86
CA GLN A 870 -0.81 36.05 -29.58
C GLN A 870 -1.80 35.22 -28.74
N ASP A 871 -1.98 33.95 -29.07
CA ASP A 871 -2.90 33.04 -28.38
C ASP A 871 -2.40 32.61 -26.99
N PHE A 872 -1.08 32.59 -26.76
CA PHE A 872 -0.45 32.15 -25.50
C PHE A 872 0.64 33.12 -24.99
N PRO A 873 0.26 34.29 -24.41
CA PRO A 873 1.22 35.31 -23.97
C PRO A 873 2.26 34.82 -22.95
N GLN A 874 1.90 33.84 -22.11
CA GLN A 874 2.80 33.25 -21.11
C GLN A 874 3.96 32.45 -21.73
N LEU A 875 3.89 32.10 -23.02
CA LEU A 875 4.95 31.42 -23.76
C LEU A 875 5.72 32.36 -24.71
N ALA A 876 5.43 33.66 -24.70
CA ALA A 876 5.99 34.61 -25.66
C ALA A 876 7.53 34.65 -25.67
N GLU A 877 8.19 34.56 -24.51
CA GLU A 877 9.66 34.53 -24.40
C GLU A 877 10.24 33.27 -25.10
N ASN A 878 9.65 32.10 -24.82
CA ASN A 878 10.05 30.81 -25.42
C ASN A 878 9.75 30.75 -26.93
N LEU A 879 8.60 31.28 -27.36
CA LEU A 879 8.20 31.33 -28.77
C LEU A 879 9.08 32.31 -29.57
N LYS A 880 9.53 33.41 -28.95
CA LYS A 880 10.52 34.33 -29.54
C LYS A 880 11.89 33.64 -29.72
N LEU A 881 12.33 32.86 -28.73
CA LEU A 881 13.56 32.07 -28.82
C LEU A 881 13.47 30.95 -29.89
N ILE A 882 12.28 30.37 -30.10
CA ILE A 882 11.99 29.46 -31.22
C ILE A 882 12.01 30.21 -32.57
N LYS A 883 11.39 31.40 -32.64
CA LYS A 883 11.39 32.26 -33.84
C LYS A 883 12.82 32.60 -34.29
N GLU A 884 13.67 33.02 -33.36
CA GLU A 884 15.10 33.31 -33.61
C GLU A 884 15.87 32.06 -34.07
N LYS A 885 15.56 30.87 -33.51
CA LYS A 885 16.11 29.58 -33.97
C LYS A 885 15.61 29.14 -35.35
N VAL A 886 14.46 29.64 -35.82
CA VAL A 886 13.92 29.40 -37.18
C VAL A 886 14.55 30.35 -38.18
N THR A 887 14.65 31.65 -37.86
CA THR A 887 15.24 32.68 -38.76
C THR A 887 16.77 32.66 -38.87
N ALA A 888 17.46 31.80 -38.10
CA ALA A 888 18.93 31.65 -38.13
C ALA A 888 19.45 30.66 -39.22
N VAL A 889 18.63 30.36 -40.24
CA VAL A 889 18.88 29.42 -41.36
C VAL A 889 19.62 30.08 -42.53
#